data_AF-A0A7W1P9E0-F1
#
_entry.id   AF-A0A7W1P9E0-F1
#
_cell.length_a   1.000
_cell.length_b   1.000
_cell.length_c   1.000
_cell.angle_alpha   90.00
_cell.angle_beta   90.00
_cell.angle_gamma   90.00
#
_symmetry.space_group_name_H-M   'P 1'
#
loop_
_entity.id
_entity.type
_entity.pdbx_description
1 polymer ?
#
loop_
_entity_poly.entity_id
_entity_poly.type
_entity_poly.pdbx_seq_one_letter_code
_entity_poly.pdbx_strand_id
1 'polypeptide(L)'
;MAETCDLLLTNATVLTMDEQFTIHRGGSVAVQGDSIAAIGPDAAALEARETIDCGGRVVMPGLVNAHTHVPMTLLRGLADDLRLDVWLMGYMMPVEREFVNPAFVRLGTQLGCAEMIRSGITCFADMYYFEDAVAEATAEAGLRAFCAQTVLRFPSPDATSYEEGLARARTFIERWKGHPLILPGPAPHAPYTTTPEILRACAELAAEFDVPLHIHLSETLLEVEDSRRAHGMPVIPWVKKQGLFGAKVLAAHCVHVDEGEIRALKNFGAGVAHNPTSNLKLGAGVAPVARMLELGLDVGIGTDGPASNNDLDMFEETRLAALLAKGIGGDPTAVPARDALAMATRLGARALHLDHLTGSLEPGKRADLIVLDLHPTHNMPSFQRDPAGVYAQIVYAAKSTDVTDVMCNGRWLMRERRLLTLDEAALHAAAREQAARIDTFLQGREISVLQKLVAIGGAVEQESFEVQVKARVASASHVLDVLASDVLTVIRGSHYRQHDTYWSFEDPEQGRLRYREDEFLDDTGEVTGARGRLTLTGRTREERFGSVLLFRSRYLAPATHSARFYREYFRPAAETVVEKDRRRWLVAYRGVEFYVHLDQLRKPPAEGWFVEVKSRTWSRRDARDKAVVIADLLALFGASPDDTLADGYVDLIS
;
A
#
# COMPACT_ATOMS: atom_id res chain seq x y z
N MET A 1 -49.95 -28.25 -12.44
CA MET A 1 -48.63 -28.89 -12.36
C MET A 1 -48.01 -28.38 -11.08
N ALA A 2 -47.42 -29.25 -10.26
CA ALA A 2 -46.69 -28.78 -9.09
C ALA A 2 -45.56 -27.85 -9.56
N GLU A 3 -45.29 -26.77 -8.83
CA GLU A 3 -44.13 -25.94 -9.13
C GLU A 3 -42.85 -26.74 -8.80
N THR A 4 -41.88 -26.70 -9.72
CA THR A 4 -40.65 -27.51 -9.65
C THR A 4 -39.43 -26.63 -9.39
N CYS A 5 -38.39 -27.19 -8.78
CA CYS A 5 -37.07 -26.56 -8.67
C CYS A 5 -35.92 -27.53 -9.06
N ASP A 6 -34.74 -26.99 -9.37
CA ASP A 6 -33.58 -27.80 -9.74
C ASP A 6 -32.94 -28.47 -8.51
N LEU A 7 -32.80 -27.72 -7.42
CA LEU A 7 -32.16 -28.17 -6.19
C LEU A 7 -32.96 -27.71 -4.97
N LEU A 8 -33.16 -28.61 -4.02
CA LEU A 8 -33.74 -28.33 -2.71
C LEU A 8 -32.79 -28.73 -1.58
N LEU A 9 -32.33 -27.74 -0.82
CA LEU A 9 -31.62 -27.94 0.44
C LEU A 9 -32.65 -28.07 1.56
N THR A 10 -32.62 -29.15 2.34
CA THR A 10 -33.60 -29.44 3.41
C THR A 10 -32.93 -29.61 4.77
N ASN A 11 -33.73 -29.59 5.85
CA ASN A 11 -33.26 -29.81 7.22
C ASN A 11 -32.11 -28.85 7.60
N ALA A 12 -32.21 -27.59 7.21
CA ALA A 12 -31.21 -26.57 7.50
C ALA A 12 -31.69 -25.59 8.58
N THR A 13 -30.77 -24.95 9.29
CA THR A 13 -31.06 -23.65 9.91
C THR A 13 -30.76 -22.56 8.87
N VAL A 14 -31.80 -22.08 8.19
CA VAL A 14 -31.64 -21.06 7.15
C VAL A 14 -31.63 -19.67 7.77
N LEU A 15 -30.51 -18.96 7.64
CA LEU A 15 -30.39 -17.55 8.02
C LEU A 15 -30.51 -16.72 6.73
N THR A 16 -31.63 -16.02 6.55
CA THR A 16 -31.87 -15.28 5.29
C THR A 16 -30.98 -14.06 5.17
N MET A 17 -30.61 -13.43 6.28
CA MET A 17 -29.98 -12.11 6.31
C MET A 17 -30.80 -11.07 5.52
N ASP A 18 -32.13 -11.23 5.45
CA ASP A 18 -33.05 -10.17 5.01
C ASP A 18 -33.14 -9.05 6.07
N GLU A 19 -33.84 -7.96 5.75
CA GLU A 19 -33.99 -6.82 6.67
C GLU A 19 -34.59 -7.18 8.04
N GLN A 20 -35.37 -8.27 8.10
CA GLN A 20 -36.01 -8.76 9.32
C GLN A 20 -35.16 -9.81 10.06
N PHE A 21 -34.03 -10.23 9.48
CA PHE A 21 -33.18 -11.32 9.95
C PHE A 21 -33.95 -12.62 10.16
N THR A 22 -34.80 -12.98 9.19
CA THR A 22 -35.63 -14.19 9.25
C THR A 22 -34.78 -15.47 9.42
N ILE A 23 -35.23 -16.35 10.31
CA ILE A 23 -34.58 -17.65 10.57
C ILE A 23 -35.60 -18.77 10.37
N HIS A 24 -35.32 -19.71 9.48
CA HIS A 24 -36.10 -20.93 9.32
C HIS A 24 -35.34 -22.12 9.92
N ARG A 25 -35.75 -22.57 11.11
CA ARG A 25 -35.19 -23.75 11.78
C ARG A 25 -35.79 -25.03 11.21
N GLY A 26 -34.95 -25.97 10.78
CA GLY A 26 -35.40 -27.11 9.98
C GLY A 26 -36.00 -26.68 8.63
N GLY A 27 -35.60 -25.50 8.15
CA GLY A 27 -36.09 -24.90 6.91
C GLY A 27 -35.44 -25.50 5.67
N SER A 28 -35.88 -25.00 4.52
CA SER A 28 -35.39 -25.41 3.20
C SER A 28 -35.06 -24.20 2.32
N VAL A 29 -34.20 -24.39 1.32
CA VAL A 29 -33.91 -23.40 0.27
C VAL A 29 -34.04 -24.08 -1.08
N ALA A 30 -34.88 -23.53 -1.95
CA ALA A 30 -35.07 -24.03 -3.31
C ALA A 30 -34.32 -23.14 -4.30
N VAL A 31 -33.58 -23.75 -5.21
CA VAL A 31 -32.80 -23.09 -6.26
C VAL A 31 -33.32 -23.53 -7.63
N GLN A 32 -33.50 -22.55 -8.52
CA GLN A 32 -33.87 -22.77 -9.93
C GLN A 32 -32.87 -22.01 -10.80
N GLY A 33 -32.11 -22.74 -11.62
CA GLY A 33 -31.02 -22.18 -12.42
C GLY A 33 -29.98 -21.50 -11.53
N ASP A 34 -29.85 -20.19 -11.67
CA ASP A 34 -28.91 -19.34 -10.96
C ASP A 34 -29.52 -18.55 -9.79
N SER A 35 -30.81 -18.70 -9.53
CA SER A 35 -31.56 -17.91 -8.56
C SER A 35 -32.24 -18.75 -7.48
N ILE A 36 -32.47 -18.10 -6.34
CA ILE A 36 -33.28 -18.62 -5.24
C ILE A 36 -34.74 -18.55 -5.67
N ALA A 37 -35.41 -19.70 -5.72
CA ALA A 37 -36.81 -19.81 -6.10
C ALA A 37 -37.74 -19.56 -4.91
N ALA A 38 -37.44 -20.17 -3.76
CA ALA A 38 -38.23 -20.06 -2.55
C ALA A 38 -37.39 -20.42 -1.30
N ILE A 39 -37.89 -20.06 -0.11
CA ILE A 39 -37.23 -20.32 1.18
C ILE A 39 -38.27 -20.80 2.21
N GLY A 40 -37.82 -21.60 3.18
CA GLY A 40 -38.64 -22.00 4.31
C GLY A 40 -39.79 -22.93 3.89
N PRO A 41 -41.02 -22.72 4.39
CA PRO A 41 -42.17 -23.54 4.02
C PRO A 41 -42.47 -23.54 2.52
N ASP A 42 -42.28 -22.40 1.84
CA ASP A 42 -42.56 -22.27 0.40
C ASP A 42 -41.57 -23.11 -0.42
N ALA A 43 -40.30 -23.16 -0.01
CA ALA A 43 -39.32 -24.07 -0.61
C ALA A 43 -39.70 -25.54 -0.43
N ALA A 44 -40.17 -25.92 0.76
CA ALA A 44 -40.54 -27.30 1.07
C ALA A 44 -41.78 -27.80 0.31
N ALA A 45 -42.57 -26.89 -0.27
CA ALA A 45 -43.74 -27.23 -1.08
C ALA A 45 -43.40 -27.56 -2.55
N LEU A 46 -42.16 -27.30 -3.00
CA LEU A 46 -41.71 -27.50 -4.38
C LEU A 46 -41.25 -28.94 -4.62
N GLU A 47 -41.51 -29.45 -5.82
CA GLU A 47 -40.94 -30.72 -6.27
C GLU A 47 -39.53 -30.49 -6.85
N ALA A 48 -38.51 -31.10 -6.26
CA ALA A 48 -37.11 -30.86 -6.63
C ALA A 48 -36.54 -31.98 -7.51
N ARG A 49 -35.69 -31.63 -8.48
CA ARG A 49 -34.92 -32.60 -9.25
C ARG A 49 -33.82 -33.26 -8.41
N GLU A 50 -33.18 -32.48 -7.53
CA GLU A 50 -32.19 -32.94 -6.57
C GLU A 50 -32.55 -32.42 -5.18
N THR A 51 -32.47 -33.29 -4.17
CA THR A 51 -32.69 -32.92 -2.77
C THR A 51 -31.46 -33.28 -1.95
N ILE A 52 -30.97 -32.32 -1.16
CA ILE A 52 -29.82 -32.49 -0.27
C ILE A 52 -30.26 -32.21 1.16
N ASP A 53 -30.03 -33.16 2.06
CA ASP A 53 -30.21 -32.97 3.50
C ASP A 53 -28.97 -32.27 4.10
N CYS A 54 -29.16 -31.07 4.66
CA CYS A 54 -28.09 -30.30 5.29
C CYS A 54 -27.71 -30.81 6.69
N GLY A 55 -28.47 -31.73 7.28
CA GLY A 55 -28.15 -32.37 8.57
C GLY A 55 -28.22 -31.42 9.76
N GLY A 56 -29.10 -30.42 9.73
CA GLY A 56 -29.22 -29.38 10.76
C GLY A 56 -28.18 -28.26 10.65
N ARG A 57 -27.28 -28.31 9.67
CA ARG A 57 -26.28 -27.26 9.41
C ARG A 57 -26.92 -25.93 9.04
N VAL A 58 -26.14 -24.85 9.17
CA VAL A 58 -26.59 -23.51 8.81
C VAL A 58 -26.46 -23.31 7.30
N VAL A 59 -27.51 -22.76 6.68
CA VAL A 59 -27.46 -22.25 5.30
C VAL A 59 -27.65 -20.74 5.38
N MET A 60 -26.73 -19.97 4.81
CA MET A 60 -26.79 -18.51 4.81
C MET A 60 -26.20 -17.95 3.50
N PRO A 61 -26.37 -16.65 3.19
CA PRO A 61 -25.71 -16.06 2.03
C PRO A 61 -24.20 -16.23 2.14
N GLY A 62 -23.54 -16.38 0.99
CA GLY A 62 -22.09 -16.34 0.99
C GLY A 62 -21.56 -14.98 1.42
N LEU A 63 -20.33 -15.00 1.95
CA LEU A 63 -19.70 -13.79 2.46
C LEU A 63 -19.32 -12.86 1.30
N VAL A 64 -19.40 -11.57 1.56
CA VAL A 64 -19.05 -10.48 0.65
C VAL A 64 -17.80 -9.79 1.19
N ASN A 65 -16.66 -10.03 0.56
CA ASN A 65 -15.41 -9.33 0.87
C ASN A 65 -15.41 -7.97 0.15
N ALA A 66 -15.69 -6.90 0.87
CA ALA A 66 -15.94 -5.59 0.29
C ALA A 66 -14.68 -4.89 -0.24
N HIS A 67 -13.47 -5.41 -0.02
CA HIS A 67 -12.24 -4.82 -0.54
C HIS A 67 -11.06 -5.78 -0.43
N THR A 68 -10.35 -6.00 -1.54
CA THR A 68 -9.07 -6.73 -1.59
C THR A 68 -8.20 -6.29 -2.78
N HIS A 69 -6.97 -6.82 -2.80
CA HIS A 69 -6.04 -6.81 -3.92
C HIS A 69 -5.66 -8.27 -4.21
N VAL A 70 -6.56 -9.03 -4.84
CA VAL A 70 -6.50 -10.50 -4.88
C VAL A 70 -5.20 -11.06 -5.47
N PRO A 71 -4.54 -10.45 -6.48
CA PRO A 71 -3.29 -10.99 -7.00
C PRO A 71 -2.12 -10.92 -6.02
N MET A 72 -2.22 -10.07 -4.97
CA MET A 72 -1.21 -9.97 -3.92
C MET A 72 -1.15 -11.21 -3.01
N THR A 73 -2.00 -12.22 -3.22
CA THR A 73 -1.81 -13.56 -2.63
C THR A 73 -0.42 -14.14 -2.91
N LEU A 74 0.18 -13.82 -4.06
CA LEU A 74 1.57 -14.19 -4.40
C LEU A 74 2.63 -13.38 -3.65
N LEU A 75 2.24 -12.29 -3.00
CA LEU A 75 3.10 -11.41 -2.20
C LEU A 75 2.85 -11.57 -0.69
N ARG A 76 2.13 -12.62 -0.29
CA ARG A 76 1.78 -12.89 1.10
C ARG A 76 3.02 -13.02 1.98
N GLY A 77 3.07 -12.22 3.05
CA GLY A 77 4.17 -12.25 4.03
C GLY A 77 5.53 -11.85 3.47
N LEU A 78 5.57 -11.14 2.33
CA LEU A 78 6.82 -10.81 1.65
C LEU A 78 7.68 -9.80 2.43
N ALA A 79 7.05 -8.80 3.04
CA ALA A 79 7.75 -7.78 3.82
C ALA A 79 6.83 -7.25 4.93
N ASP A 80 6.93 -7.81 6.13
CA ASP A 80 6.11 -7.41 7.27
C ASP A 80 6.85 -6.45 8.22
N ASP A 81 6.10 -5.82 9.15
CA ASP A 81 6.61 -4.95 10.21
C ASP A 81 7.41 -3.73 9.73
N LEU A 82 6.96 -3.12 8.63
CA LEU A 82 7.51 -1.89 8.05
C LEU A 82 6.45 -0.80 8.04
N ARG A 83 6.86 0.47 8.14
CA ARG A 83 5.95 1.59 7.86
C ARG A 83 5.41 1.52 6.43
N LEU A 84 4.16 1.94 6.22
CA LEU A 84 3.47 1.91 4.92
C LEU A 84 4.32 2.45 3.76
N ASP A 85 5.02 3.58 3.97
CA ASP A 85 5.86 4.16 2.92
C ASP A 85 7.06 3.28 2.57
N VAL A 86 7.74 2.69 3.56
CA VAL A 86 8.86 1.76 3.37
C VAL A 86 8.40 0.44 2.76
N TRP A 87 7.28 -0.09 3.23
CA TRP A 87 6.65 -1.31 2.70
C TRP A 87 6.29 -1.15 1.22
N LEU A 88 5.52 -0.10 0.89
CA LEU A 88 5.00 0.14 -0.44
C LEU A 88 6.13 0.50 -1.43
N MET A 89 6.92 1.53 -1.11
CA MET A 89 7.93 2.06 -2.04
C MET A 89 9.20 1.22 -2.07
N GLY A 90 9.56 0.59 -0.96
CA GLY A 90 10.81 -0.16 -0.81
C GLY A 90 10.72 -1.61 -1.29
N TYR A 91 9.56 -2.26 -1.12
CA TYR A 91 9.39 -3.69 -1.39
C TYR A 91 8.26 -3.99 -2.38
N MET A 92 7.03 -3.51 -2.13
CA MET A 92 5.88 -3.85 -2.97
C MET A 92 6.02 -3.32 -4.40
N MET A 93 6.03 -2.00 -4.61
CA MET A 93 6.09 -1.40 -5.95
C MET A 93 7.26 -1.91 -6.80
N PRO A 94 8.47 -2.12 -6.24
CA PRO A 94 9.55 -2.69 -7.03
C PRO A 94 9.35 -4.15 -7.45
N VAL A 95 8.73 -4.99 -6.60
CA VAL A 95 8.36 -6.36 -6.96
C VAL A 95 7.21 -6.34 -7.96
N GLU A 96 6.22 -5.48 -7.76
CA GLU A 96 5.12 -5.32 -8.71
C GLU A 96 5.62 -4.91 -10.10
N ARG A 97 6.53 -3.93 -10.17
CA ARG A 97 7.11 -3.49 -11.44
C ARG A 97 7.85 -4.60 -12.20
N GLU A 98 8.52 -5.50 -11.47
CA GLU A 98 9.30 -6.57 -12.08
C GLU A 98 8.43 -7.78 -12.45
N PHE A 99 7.49 -8.16 -11.59
CA PHE A 99 6.79 -9.44 -11.69
C PHE A 99 5.33 -9.34 -12.12
N VAL A 100 4.64 -8.22 -11.87
CA VAL A 100 3.21 -8.10 -12.19
C VAL A 100 3.02 -7.96 -13.68
N ASN A 101 2.45 -9.01 -14.25
CA ASN A 101 2.01 -9.13 -15.63
C ASN A 101 0.73 -10.00 -15.64
N PRO A 102 0.03 -10.15 -16.77
CA PRO A 102 -1.21 -10.92 -16.82
C PRO A 102 -1.11 -12.36 -16.28
N ALA A 103 0.03 -13.04 -16.44
CA ALA A 103 0.22 -14.39 -15.92
C ALA A 103 0.40 -14.42 -14.40
N PHE A 104 1.11 -13.45 -13.82
CA PHE A 104 1.19 -13.26 -12.37
C PHE A 104 -0.19 -12.98 -11.79
N VAL A 105 -0.92 -12.05 -12.41
CA VAL A 105 -2.27 -11.67 -11.98
C VAL A 105 -3.22 -12.86 -12.02
N ARG A 106 -3.27 -13.60 -13.13
CA ARG A 106 -4.11 -14.79 -13.27
C ARG A 106 -3.81 -15.84 -12.19
N LEU A 107 -2.54 -16.15 -11.95
CA LEU A 107 -2.14 -17.13 -10.94
C LEU A 107 -2.51 -16.68 -9.52
N GLY A 108 -2.21 -15.41 -9.17
CA GLY A 108 -2.54 -14.86 -7.86
C GLY A 108 -4.04 -14.79 -7.63
N THR A 109 -4.82 -14.38 -8.62
CA THR A 109 -6.28 -14.41 -8.55
C THR A 109 -6.80 -15.83 -8.37
N GLN A 110 -6.33 -16.82 -9.14
CA GLN A 110 -6.77 -18.21 -8.98
C GLN A 110 -6.47 -18.78 -7.59
N LEU A 111 -5.29 -18.47 -7.04
CA LEU A 111 -4.92 -18.85 -5.68
C LEU A 111 -5.84 -18.18 -4.64
N GLY A 112 -6.12 -16.89 -4.80
CA GLY A 112 -7.04 -16.14 -3.95
C GLY A 112 -8.47 -16.65 -4.04
N CYS A 113 -8.97 -16.96 -5.24
CA CYS A 113 -10.29 -17.56 -5.42
C CYS A 113 -10.39 -18.93 -4.72
N ALA A 114 -9.34 -19.76 -4.76
CA ALA A 114 -9.32 -21.03 -4.04
C ALA A 114 -9.47 -20.81 -2.52
N GLU A 115 -8.73 -19.87 -1.94
CA GLU A 115 -8.81 -19.50 -0.54
C GLU A 115 -10.19 -18.92 -0.17
N MET A 116 -10.71 -18.00 -0.97
CA MET A 116 -12.01 -17.37 -0.78
C MET A 116 -13.16 -18.38 -0.84
N ILE A 117 -13.14 -19.32 -1.80
CA ILE A 117 -14.12 -20.40 -1.86
C ILE A 117 -14.01 -21.27 -0.60
N ARG A 118 -12.81 -21.57 -0.12
CA ARG A 118 -12.62 -22.37 1.11
C ARG A 118 -13.15 -21.66 2.36
N SER A 119 -13.10 -20.34 2.40
CA SER A 119 -13.54 -19.51 3.53
C SER A 119 -14.98 -19.02 3.41
N GLY A 120 -15.73 -19.45 2.39
CA GLY A 120 -17.16 -19.14 2.25
C GLY A 120 -17.47 -17.78 1.61
N ILE A 121 -16.49 -17.16 0.97
CA ILE A 121 -16.70 -15.94 0.17
C ILE A 121 -17.30 -16.34 -1.18
N THR A 122 -18.35 -15.62 -1.59
CA THR A 122 -18.99 -15.79 -2.91
C THR A 122 -18.91 -14.53 -3.77
N CYS A 123 -18.66 -13.38 -3.15
CA CYS A 123 -18.49 -12.10 -3.81
C CYS A 123 -17.30 -11.35 -3.19
N PHE A 124 -16.48 -10.71 -4.02
CA PHE A 124 -15.44 -9.79 -3.53
C PHE A 124 -15.33 -8.52 -4.38
N ALA A 125 -14.75 -7.45 -3.84
CA ALA A 125 -14.35 -6.28 -4.62
C ALA A 125 -12.83 -6.23 -4.75
N ASP A 126 -12.33 -6.22 -5.99
CA ASP A 126 -10.91 -6.07 -6.31
C ASP A 126 -10.61 -4.64 -6.75
N MET A 127 -9.38 -4.22 -6.49
CA MET A 127 -8.77 -3.05 -7.09
C MET A 127 -7.33 -3.40 -7.44
N TYR A 128 -7.04 -3.74 -8.69
CA TYR A 128 -5.67 -4.05 -9.07
C TYR A 128 -5.35 -3.63 -10.51
N TYR A 129 -4.19 -4.08 -10.98
CA TYR A 129 -3.74 -3.94 -12.36
C TYR A 129 -4.18 -5.15 -13.20
N PHE A 130 -4.29 -4.96 -14.51
CA PHE A 130 -4.70 -6.02 -15.44
C PHE A 130 -6.04 -6.68 -15.03
N GLU A 131 -7.05 -5.89 -14.69
CA GLU A 131 -8.36 -6.41 -14.19
C GLU A 131 -9.05 -7.36 -15.17
N ASP A 132 -8.72 -7.32 -16.46
CA ASP A 132 -9.15 -8.36 -17.41
C ASP A 132 -8.72 -9.76 -16.97
N ALA A 133 -7.47 -9.94 -16.52
CA ALA A 133 -6.97 -11.22 -16.06
C ALA A 133 -7.58 -11.63 -14.71
N VAL A 134 -7.88 -10.66 -13.84
CA VAL A 134 -8.61 -10.90 -12.58
C VAL A 134 -10.03 -11.38 -12.89
N ALA A 135 -10.76 -10.66 -13.75
CA ALA A 135 -12.12 -11.00 -14.15
C ALA A 135 -12.22 -12.37 -14.84
N GLU A 136 -11.29 -12.70 -15.74
CA GLU A 136 -11.20 -14.02 -16.38
C GLU A 136 -11.00 -15.14 -15.36
N ALA A 137 -9.97 -15.02 -14.51
CA ALA A 137 -9.68 -16.02 -13.48
C ALA A 137 -10.84 -16.20 -12.48
N THR A 138 -11.50 -15.10 -12.12
CA THR A 138 -12.63 -15.09 -11.20
C THR A 138 -13.85 -15.78 -11.79
N ALA A 139 -14.19 -15.45 -13.04
CA ALA A 139 -15.31 -16.07 -13.76
C ALA A 139 -15.06 -17.57 -14.00
N GLU A 140 -13.82 -17.96 -14.33
CA GLU A 140 -13.43 -19.37 -14.44
C GLU A 140 -13.57 -20.13 -13.11
N ALA A 141 -13.14 -19.52 -12.00
CA ALA A 141 -13.30 -20.07 -10.66
C ALA A 141 -14.78 -20.17 -10.24
N GLY A 142 -15.64 -19.35 -10.84
CA GLY A 142 -17.09 -19.32 -10.63
C GLY A 142 -17.56 -18.35 -9.55
N LEU A 143 -16.69 -17.44 -9.09
CA LEU A 143 -17.02 -16.42 -8.08
C LEU A 143 -17.60 -15.16 -8.72
N ARG A 144 -18.33 -14.39 -7.92
CA ARG A 144 -18.78 -13.03 -8.26
C ARG A 144 -17.71 -12.01 -7.85
N ALA A 145 -17.51 -10.96 -8.63
CA ALA A 145 -16.66 -9.85 -8.21
C ALA A 145 -17.09 -8.49 -8.76
N PHE A 146 -16.81 -7.46 -7.97
CA PHE A 146 -16.65 -6.09 -8.45
C PHE A 146 -15.16 -5.87 -8.74
N CYS A 147 -14.77 -5.90 -10.01
CA CYS A 147 -13.40 -5.70 -10.46
C CYS A 147 -13.21 -4.24 -10.87
N ALA A 148 -12.26 -3.51 -10.28
CA ALA A 148 -12.13 -2.08 -10.49
C ALA A 148 -10.72 -1.70 -11.00
N GLN A 149 -10.64 -1.29 -12.27
CA GLN A 149 -9.37 -1.05 -12.96
C GLN A 149 -8.68 0.20 -12.41
N THR A 150 -7.48 -0.02 -11.87
CA THR A 150 -6.69 1.03 -11.21
C THR A 150 -6.25 2.12 -12.20
N VAL A 151 -6.39 3.39 -11.78
CA VAL A 151 -5.91 4.58 -12.50
C VAL A 151 -5.07 5.44 -11.55
N LEU A 152 -3.85 5.78 -11.98
CA LEU A 152 -2.83 6.47 -11.19
C LEU A 152 -2.22 7.64 -11.97
N ARG A 153 -1.66 8.64 -11.26
CA ARG A 153 -0.92 9.75 -11.90
C ARG A 153 0.48 9.38 -12.38
N PHE A 154 1.01 8.24 -11.95
CA PHE A 154 2.35 7.74 -12.28
C PHE A 154 2.23 6.37 -12.99
N PRO A 155 3.28 5.92 -13.72
CA PRO A 155 3.24 4.65 -14.43
C PRO A 155 2.94 3.47 -13.50
N SER A 156 2.05 2.58 -13.94
CA SER A 156 1.70 1.29 -13.32
C SER A 156 2.20 0.12 -14.16
N PRO A 157 2.16 -1.13 -13.65
CA PRO A 157 2.55 -2.31 -14.44
C PRO A 157 1.80 -2.47 -15.78
N ASP A 158 0.55 -1.99 -15.84
CA ASP A 158 -0.31 -2.10 -17.02
C ASP A 158 -0.46 -0.80 -17.82
N ALA A 159 -0.06 0.37 -17.30
CA ALA A 159 -0.22 1.65 -17.99
C ALA A 159 0.98 2.58 -17.80
N THR A 160 1.45 3.18 -18.90
CA THR A 160 2.59 4.11 -18.87
C THR A 160 2.19 5.55 -18.50
N SER A 161 0.92 5.90 -18.66
CA SER A 161 0.35 7.20 -18.31
C SER A 161 -1.08 7.04 -17.78
N TYR A 162 -1.61 8.10 -17.15
CA TYR A 162 -2.98 8.06 -16.64
C TYR A 162 -4.02 7.99 -17.77
N GLU A 163 -3.75 8.57 -18.94
CA GLU A 163 -4.63 8.47 -20.11
C GLU A 163 -4.74 7.04 -20.61
N GLU A 164 -3.61 6.31 -20.62
CA GLU A 164 -3.61 4.87 -20.94
C GLU A 164 -4.40 4.10 -19.86
N GLY A 165 -4.20 4.40 -18.58
CA GLY A 165 -4.95 3.78 -17.48
C GLY A 165 -6.47 4.00 -17.59
N LEU A 166 -6.89 5.24 -17.91
CA LEU A 166 -8.30 5.57 -18.10
C LEU A 166 -8.89 4.90 -19.36
N ALA A 167 -8.13 4.83 -20.45
CA ALA A 167 -8.54 4.11 -21.65
C ALA A 167 -8.72 2.61 -21.37
N ARG A 168 -7.81 2.01 -20.59
CA ARG A 168 -7.94 0.62 -20.13
C ARG A 168 -9.17 0.41 -19.26
N ALA A 169 -9.44 1.29 -18.30
CA ALA A 169 -10.65 1.21 -17.48
C ALA A 169 -11.92 1.23 -18.35
N ARG A 170 -11.97 2.11 -19.36
CA ARG A 170 -13.08 2.13 -20.33
C ARG A 170 -13.21 0.81 -21.09
N THR A 171 -12.13 0.33 -21.72
CA THR A 171 -12.16 -0.92 -22.48
C THR A 171 -12.56 -2.13 -21.62
N PHE A 172 -12.08 -2.16 -20.37
CA PHE A 172 -12.46 -3.16 -19.39
C PHE A 172 -13.96 -3.13 -19.08
N ILE A 173 -14.52 -1.93 -18.80
CA ILE A 173 -15.96 -1.76 -18.58
C ILE A 173 -16.77 -2.19 -19.81
N GLU A 174 -16.37 -1.77 -21.01
CA GLU A 174 -17.04 -2.13 -22.27
C GLU A 174 -17.06 -3.64 -22.51
N ARG A 175 -15.99 -4.35 -22.11
CA ARG A 175 -15.88 -5.81 -22.28
C ARG A 175 -16.73 -6.60 -21.28
N TRP A 176 -16.71 -6.19 -20.00
CA TRP A 176 -17.26 -7.00 -18.91
C TRP A 176 -18.66 -6.59 -18.47
N LYS A 177 -19.14 -5.41 -18.86
CA LYS A 177 -20.47 -4.95 -18.48
C LYS A 177 -21.54 -5.92 -19.00
N GLY A 178 -22.39 -6.39 -18.10
CA GLY A 178 -23.44 -7.37 -18.39
C GLY A 178 -23.02 -8.82 -18.21
N HIS A 179 -21.77 -9.09 -17.82
CA HIS A 179 -21.34 -10.44 -17.44
C HIS A 179 -22.09 -10.90 -16.16
N PRO A 180 -22.53 -12.17 -16.06
CA PRO A 180 -23.36 -12.63 -14.94
C PRO A 180 -22.65 -12.65 -13.57
N LEU A 181 -21.31 -12.65 -13.57
CA LEU A 181 -20.48 -12.73 -12.36
C LEU A 181 -19.60 -11.50 -12.12
N ILE A 182 -19.32 -10.69 -13.15
CA ILE A 182 -18.33 -9.61 -13.07
C ILE A 182 -19.04 -8.28 -13.23
N LEU A 183 -18.90 -7.43 -12.22
CA LEU A 183 -19.23 -6.01 -12.29
C LEU A 183 -17.91 -5.25 -12.53
N PRO A 184 -17.70 -4.60 -13.68
CA PRO A 184 -16.51 -3.78 -13.89
C PRO A 184 -16.70 -2.35 -13.39
N GLY A 185 -15.61 -1.67 -13.04
CA GLY A 185 -15.60 -0.22 -12.79
C GLY A 185 -14.21 0.39 -12.86
N PRO A 186 -14.08 1.72 -12.74
CA PRO A 186 -12.80 2.38 -12.58
C PRO A 186 -12.40 2.47 -11.10
N ALA A 187 -11.09 2.48 -10.84
CA ALA A 187 -10.53 2.69 -9.51
C ALA A 187 -9.44 3.76 -9.51
N PRO A 188 -9.77 5.06 -9.34
CA PRO A 188 -8.74 6.01 -8.95
C PRO A 188 -8.19 5.61 -7.58
N HIS A 189 -6.92 5.22 -7.51
CA HIS A 189 -6.35 4.54 -6.35
C HIS A 189 -6.60 5.26 -5.01
N ALA A 190 -6.12 6.51 -4.88
CA ALA A 190 -6.29 7.31 -3.67
C ALA A 190 -6.11 8.81 -3.99
N PRO A 191 -6.65 9.74 -3.17
CA PRO A 191 -6.50 11.19 -3.30
C PRO A 191 -5.05 11.66 -3.52
N TYR A 192 -4.10 11.10 -2.78
CA TYR A 192 -2.68 11.51 -2.84
C TYR A 192 -1.91 10.92 -4.02
N THR A 193 -2.50 9.97 -4.75
CA THR A 193 -1.93 9.31 -5.94
C THR A 193 -2.62 9.69 -7.25
N THR A 194 -3.64 10.53 -7.17
CA THR A 194 -4.45 10.97 -8.31
C THR A 194 -4.47 12.50 -8.39
N THR A 195 -4.79 13.04 -9.56
CA THR A 195 -5.01 14.47 -9.74
C THR A 195 -6.52 14.76 -9.74
N PRO A 196 -6.95 16.02 -9.54
CA PRO A 196 -8.37 16.38 -9.68
C PRO A 196 -8.99 15.95 -11.03
N GLU A 197 -8.20 15.98 -12.10
CA GLU A 197 -8.60 15.56 -13.44
C GLU A 197 -8.86 14.04 -13.50
N ILE A 198 -7.99 13.23 -12.89
CA ILE A 198 -8.17 11.78 -12.79
C ILE A 198 -9.44 11.45 -12.00
N LEU A 199 -9.66 12.09 -10.85
CA LEU A 199 -10.85 11.86 -10.03
C LEU A 199 -12.14 12.19 -10.79
N ARG A 200 -12.18 13.34 -11.47
CA ARG A 200 -13.31 13.74 -12.32
C ARG A 200 -13.54 12.73 -13.45
N ALA A 201 -12.49 12.39 -14.18
CA ALA A 201 -12.59 11.51 -15.35
C ALA A 201 -13.05 10.09 -14.97
N CYS A 202 -12.57 9.53 -13.86
CA CYS A 202 -13.04 8.25 -13.37
C CYS A 202 -14.51 8.31 -12.92
N ALA A 203 -14.94 9.39 -12.24
CA ALA A 203 -16.33 9.56 -11.82
C ALA A 203 -17.27 9.74 -13.03
N GLU A 204 -16.85 10.53 -14.03
CA GLU A 204 -17.58 10.71 -15.30
C GLU A 204 -17.71 9.38 -16.06
N LEU A 205 -16.62 8.59 -16.13
CA LEU A 205 -16.63 7.26 -16.76
C LEU A 205 -17.57 6.29 -16.02
N ALA A 206 -17.51 6.25 -14.69
CA ALA A 206 -18.39 5.43 -13.88
C ALA A 206 -19.86 5.81 -14.08
N ALA A 207 -20.17 7.11 -14.11
CA ALA A 207 -21.51 7.62 -14.37
C ALA A 207 -22.01 7.33 -15.80
N GLU A 208 -21.14 7.47 -16.81
CA GLU A 208 -21.46 7.16 -18.21
C GLU A 208 -21.95 5.71 -18.38
N PHE A 209 -21.27 4.77 -17.72
CA PHE A 209 -21.61 3.35 -17.78
C PHE A 209 -22.52 2.88 -16.64
N ASP A 210 -22.99 3.74 -15.75
CA ASP A 210 -23.78 3.40 -14.56
C ASP A 210 -23.15 2.28 -13.68
N VAL A 211 -21.82 2.26 -13.58
CA VAL A 211 -21.05 1.31 -12.77
C VAL A 211 -20.48 1.98 -11.51
N PRO A 212 -20.19 1.22 -10.43
CA PRO A 212 -19.50 1.78 -9.28
C PRO A 212 -18.04 2.14 -9.55
N LEU A 213 -17.52 3.01 -8.71
CA LEU A 213 -16.12 3.39 -8.62
C LEU A 213 -15.56 2.98 -7.25
N HIS A 214 -14.33 2.47 -7.23
CA HIS A 214 -13.65 2.03 -6.01
C HIS A 214 -12.46 2.95 -5.68
N ILE A 215 -12.29 3.40 -4.44
CA ILE A 215 -11.20 4.31 -4.06
C ILE A 215 -10.85 4.18 -2.57
N HIS A 216 -9.56 4.28 -2.20
CA HIS A 216 -9.14 4.44 -0.81
C HIS A 216 -9.38 5.88 -0.33
N LEU A 217 -10.04 6.07 0.80
CA LEU A 217 -10.31 7.40 1.37
C LEU A 217 -10.05 7.44 2.87
N SER A 218 -9.34 8.48 3.32
CA SER A 218 -9.09 8.77 4.73
C SER A 218 -8.52 7.55 5.48
N GLU A 219 -7.57 6.85 4.85
CA GLU A 219 -6.96 5.65 5.40
C GLU A 219 -6.03 5.99 6.57
N THR A 220 -5.18 7.01 6.39
CA THR A 220 -4.17 7.39 7.39
C THR A 220 -4.36 8.82 7.89
N LEU A 221 -3.92 9.09 9.13
CA LEU A 221 -3.96 10.44 9.68
C LEU A 221 -3.09 11.39 8.84
N LEU A 222 -1.96 10.90 8.33
CA LEU A 222 -1.04 11.65 7.48
C LEU A 222 -1.75 12.15 6.20
N GLU A 223 -2.53 11.28 5.54
CA GLU A 223 -3.33 11.66 4.37
C GLU A 223 -4.28 12.83 4.69
N VAL A 224 -5.01 12.75 5.81
CA VAL A 224 -5.97 13.80 6.21
C VAL A 224 -5.25 15.10 6.53
N GLU A 225 -4.12 15.05 7.22
CA GLU A 225 -3.30 16.22 7.52
C GLU A 225 -2.68 16.85 6.27
N ASP A 226 -2.21 16.03 5.33
CA ASP A 226 -1.70 16.49 4.04
C ASP A 226 -2.79 17.17 3.21
N SER A 227 -3.99 16.60 3.16
CA SER A 227 -5.14 17.24 2.51
C SER A 227 -5.46 18.60 3.16
N ARG A 228 -5.44 18.69 4.49
CA ARG A 228 -5.66 19.97 5.20
C ARG A 228 -4.57 21.00 4.86
N ARG A 229 -3.30 20.59 4.81
CA ARG A 229 -2.18 21.47 4.44
C ARG A 229 -2.28 21.95 2.99
N ALA A 230 -2.55 21.04 2.06
CA ALA A 230 -2.53 21.33 0.62
C ALA A 230 -3.81 22.00 0.11
N HIS A 231 -4.95 21.73 0.74
CA HIS A 231 -6.27 22.09 0.21
C HIS A 231 -7.16 22.84 1.22
N GLY A 232 -6.73 23.01 2.47
CA GLY A 232 -7.49 23.70 3.51
C GLY A 232 -8.70 22.93 4.03
N MET A 233 -8.85 21.65 3.69
CA MET A 233 -9.99 20.80 4.09
C MET A 233 -9.57 19.32 4.18
N PRO A 234 -10.30 18.49 4.94
CA PRO A 234 -10.05 17.05 4.97
C PRO A 234 -10.46 16.36 3.66
N VAL A 235 -10.19 15.06 3.57
CA VAL A 235 -10.24 14.29 2.33
C VAL A 235 -11.65 14.22 1.74
N ILE A 236 -12.68 13.87 2.55
CA ILE A 236 -14.03 13.64 2.03
C ILE A 236 -14.64 14.94 1.41
N PRO A 237 -14.57 16.12 2.06
CA PRO A 237 -14.97 17.37 1.44
C PRO A 237 -14.17 17.74 0.19
N TRP A 238 -12.88 17.38 0.15
CA TRP A 238 -12.03 17.67 -1.00
C TRP A 238 -12.42 16.83 -2.22
N VAL A 239 -12.56 15.51 -2.09
CA VAL A 239 -12.96 14.64 -3.21
C VAL A 239 -14.38 14.95 -3.68
N LYS A 240 -15.27 15.36 -2.76
CA LYS A 240 -16.59 15.91 -3.10
C LYS A 240 -16.49 17.11 -4.03
N LYS A 241 -15.59 18.06 -3.73
CA LYS A 241 -15.37 19.25 -4.58
C LYS A 241 -14.83 18.89 -5.95
N GLN A 242 -14.14 17.75 -6.08
CA GLN A 242 -13.69 17.22 -7.37
C GLN A 242 -14.75 16.38 -8.09
N GLY A 243 -15.98 16.30 -7.59
CA GLY A 243 -17.07 15.60 -8.29
C GLY A 243 -17.07 14.08 -8.15
N LEU A 244 -16.27 13.49 -7.24
CA LEU A 244 -16.17 12.04 -7.05
C LEU A 244 -17.56 11.39 -6.85
N PHE A 245 -18.39 12.01 -6.01
CA PHE A 245 -19.73 11.54 -5.68
C PHE A 245 -20.79 11.81 -6.77
N GLY A 246 -20.37 12.18 -7.98
CA GLY A 246 -21.21 12.07 -9.17
C GLY A 246 -21.40 10.62 -9.64
N ALA A 247 -20.58 9.70 -9.13
CA ALA A 247 -20.67 8.26 -9.35
C ALA A 247 -21.17 7.52 -8.09
N LYS A 248 -21.56 6.26 -8.25
CA LYS A 248 -21.71 5.28 -7.17
C LYS A 248 -20.31 4.97 -6.62
N VAL A 249 -20.07 5.11 -5.32
CA VAL A 249 -18.72 5.02 -4.73
C VAL A 249 -18.66 3.95 -3.66
N LEU A 250 -17.67 3.07 -3.78
CA LEU A 250 -17.17 2.23 -2.70
C LEU A 250 -15.86 2.84 -2.16
N ALA A 251 -15.89 3.27 -0.91
CA ALA A 251 -14.75 3.88 -0.23
C ALA A 251 -14.07 2.88 0.72
N ALA A 252 -12.82 2.52 0.43
CA ALA A 252 -12.04 1.64 1.30
C ALA A 252 -11.47 2.41 2.52
N HIS A 253 -11.37 1.69 3.64
CA HIS A 253 -10.84 2.12 4.94
C HIS A 253 -11.72 3.11 5.71
N CYS A 254 -11.75 4.38 5.30
CA CYS A 254 -12.44 5.47 6.01
C CYS A 254 -12.12 5.51 7.52
N VAL A 255 -10.83 5.37 7.87
CA VAL A 255 -10.37 5.31 9.26
C VAL A 255 -10.50 6.67 9.95
N HIS A 256 -10.08 7.73 9.25
CA HIS A 256 -10.02 9.09 9.78
C HIS A 256 -11.11 9.97 9.17
N VAL A 257 -12.36 9.71 9.57
CA VAL A 257 -13.53 10.49 9.17
C VAL A 257 -14.27 11.03 10.40
N ASP A 258 -14.75 12.28 10.31
CA ASP A 258 -15.65 12.85 11.31
C ASP A 258 -17.14 12.58 10.99
N GLU A 259 -18.03 12.94 11.91
CA GLU A 259 -19.47 12.74 11.74
C GLU A 259 -20.04 13.51 10.53
N GLY A 260 -19.50 14.68 10.20
CA GLY A 260 -19.91 15.46 9.03
C GLY A 260 -19.54 14.73 7.73
N GLU A 261 -18.37 14.12 7.70
CA GLU A 261 -17.87 13.30 6.58
C GLU A 261 -18.68 12.00 6.44
N ILE A 262 -18.99 11.32 7.56
CA ILE A 262 -19.86 10.12 7.56
C ILE A 262 -21.25 10.45 6.99
N ARG A 263 -21.84 11.59 7.42
CA ARG A 263 -23.13 12.05 6.90
C ARG A 263 -23.03 12.41 5.41
N ALA A 264 -21.91 12.98 4.98
CA ALA A 264 -21.69 13.27 3.57
C ALA A 264 -21.67 11.99 2.73
N LEU A 265 -20.88 10.98 3.12
CA LEU A 265 -20.83 9.68 2.46
C LEU A 265 -22.23 9.06 2.35
N LYS A 266 -23.00 9.07 3.45
CA LYS A 266 -24.37 8.56 3.45
C LYS A 266 -25.28 9.33 2.49
N ASN A 267 -25.23 10.65 2.51
CA ASN A 267 -26.10 11.49 1.67
C ASN A 267 -25.85 11.30 0.18
N PHE A 268 -24.62 10.90 -0.20
CA PHE A 268 -24.28 10.54 -1.57
C PHE A 268 -24.53 9.05 -1.89
N GLY A 269 -25.00 8.27 -0.91
CA GLY A 269 -25.19 6.82 -1.06
C GLY A 269 -23.88 6.07 -1.26
N ALA A 270 -22.74 6.58 -0.77
CA ALA A 270 -21.47 5.86 -0.86
C ALA A 270 -21.44 4.69 0.14
N GLY A 271 -20.89 3.56 -0.30
CA GLY A 271 -20.55 2.42 0.55
C GLY A 271 -19.16 2.57 1.17
N VAL A 272 -18.95 1.93 2.32
CA VAL A 272 -17.62 1.83 2.96
C VAL A 272 -17.18 0.38 3.09
N ALA A 273 -15.93 0.08 2.72
CA ALA A 273 -15.28 -1.18 3.04
C ALA A 273 -14.37 -1.01 4.26
N HIS A 274 -14.76 -1.57 5.40
CA HIS A 274 -13.95 -1.56 6.62
C HIS A 274 -12.94 -2.71 6.60
N ASN A 275 -11.64 -2.38 6.65
CA ASN A 275 -10.53 -3.34 6.56
C ASN A 275 -9.76 -3.46 7.90
N PRO A 276 -10.33 -4.07 8.95
CA PRO A 276 -9.79 -3.93 10.30
C PRO A 276 -8.38 -4.48 10.48
N THR A 277 -8.06 -5.68 9.96
CA THR A 277 -6.71 -6.25 10.13
C THR A 277 -5.66 -5.40 9.42
N SER A 278 -5.91 -5.01 8.16
CA SER A 278 -5.00 -4.13 7.41
C SER A 278 -4.77 -2.80 8.11
N ASN A 279 -5.86 -2.15 8.56
CA ASN A 279 -5.77 -0.88 9.27
C ASN A 279 -4.90 -0.98 10.54
N LEU A 280 -4.99 -2.10 11.28
CA LEU A 280 -4.16 -2.34 12.46
C LEU A 280 -2.72 -2.68 12.09
N LYS A 281 -2.52 -3.58 11.12
CA LYS A 281 -1.19 -4.07 10.70
C LYS A 281 -0.31 -2.95 10.15
N LEU A 282 -0.89 -2.02 9.39
CA LEU A 282 -0.19 -0.86 8.85
C LEU A 282 -0.10 0.33 9.83
N GLY A 283 -0.72 0.22 11.01
CA GLY A 283 -0.78 1.31 11.98
C GLY A 283 -1.61 2.51 11.52
N ALA A 284 -2.58 2.28 10.62
CA ALA A 284 -3.45 3.31 10.07
C ALA A 284 -4.45 3.84 11.11
N GLY A 285 -4.98 2.97 11.98
CA GLY A 285 -5.89 3.32 13.07
C GLY A 285 -7.12 2.40 13.13
N VAL A 286 -8.21 2.88 13.74
CA VAL A 286 -9.47 2.15 13.83
C VAL A 286 -10.61 3.02 13.30
N ALA A 287 -11.30 2.54 12.26
CA ALA A 287 -12.44 3.26 11.68
C ALA A 287 -13.63 3.33 12.65
N PRO A 288 -14.39 4.45 12.69
CA PRO A 288 -15.51 4.65 13.60
C PRO A 288 -16.78 3.90 13.13
N VAL A 289 -16.68 2.59 12.90
CA VAL A 289 -17.72 1.75 12.29
C VAL A 289 -19.04 1.78 13.06
N ALA A 290 -18.99 1.73 14.40
CA ALA A 290 -20.20 1.82 15.21
C ALA A 290 -20.98 3.10 14.89
N ARG A 291 -20.28 4.24 14.77
CA ARG A 291 -20.89 5.53 14.44
C ARG A 291 -21.40 5.57 13.00
N MET A 292 -20.68 4.98 12.05
CA MET A 292 -21.12 4.85 10.66
C MET A 292 -22.46 4.10 10.56
N LEU A 293 -22.56 2.96 11.23
CA LEU A 293 -23.78 2.13 11.26
C LEU A 293 -24.94 2.85 11.95
N GLU A 294 -24.71 3.50 13.10
CA GLU A 294 -25.72 4.31 13.81
C GLU A 294 -26.31 5.42 12.93
N LEU A 295 -25.46 6.03 12.09
CA LEU A 295 -25.89 7.07 11.16
C LEU A 295 -26.58 6.50 9.93
N GLY A 296 -26.56 5.18 9.73
CA GLY A 296 -27.18 4.47 8.62
C GLY A 296 -26.36 4.53 7.33
N LEU A 297 -25.04 4.54 7.44
CA LEU A 297 -24.14 4.34 6.30
C LEU A 297 -24.04 2.84 5.99
N ASP A 298 -24.00 2.48 4.70
CA ASP A 298 -23.77 1.10 4.29
C ASP A 298 -22.30 0.75 4.44
N VAL A 299 -21.98 -0.07 5.43
CA VAL A 299 -20.61 -0.51 5.75
C VAL A 299 -20.48 -2.01 5.54
N GLY A 300 -19.64 -2.40 4.59
CA GLY A 300 -19.14 -3.75 4.39
C GLY A 300 -17.83 -3.99 5.13
N ILE A 301 -17.36 -5.24 5.11
CA ILE A 301 -16.05 -5.64 5.65
C ILE A 301 -15.18 -6.13 4.50
N GLY A 302 -13.93 -5.69 4.46
CA GLY A 302 -12.94 -6.14 3.50
C GLY A 302 -11.69 -6.70 4.18
N THR A 303 -10.95 -7.52 3.47
CA THR A 303 -9.69 -8.10 3.97
C THR A 303 -8.49 -7.24 3.61
N ASP A 304 -8.61 -6.37 2.59
CA ASP A 304 -7.46 -5.82 1.86
C ASP A 304 -6.64 -6.94 1.17
N GLY A 305 -5.49 -6.62 0.60
CA GLY A 305 -4.56 -7.54 -0.02
C GLY A 305 -3.80 -8.42 1.01
N PRO A 306 -3.47 -9.68 0.68
CA PRO A 306 -2.72 -10.56 1.59
C PRO A 306 -1.29 -10.14 1.93
N ALA A 307 -0.81 -9.01 1.40
CA ALA A 307 0.48 -8.43 1.78
C ALA A 307 0.35 -7.47 3.00
N SER A 308 -0.86 -7.04 3.34
CA SER A 308 -1.17 -6.16 4.48
C SER A 308 -2.19 -6.76 5.47
N ASN A 309 -2.58 -8.03 5.33
CA ASN A 309 -3.51 -8.73 6.23
C ASN A 309 -2.85 -9.77 7.18
N ASN A 310 -2.57 -11.02 6.78
CA ASN A 310 -2.14 -11.51 5.47
C ASN A 310 -2.96 -12.72 4.94
N ASP A 311 -4.25 -12.82 5.25
CA ASP A 311 -5.17 -13.80 4.65
C ASP A 311 -6.44 -13.19 4.04
N LEU A 312 -7.29 -14.04 3.44
CA LEU A 312 -8.60 -13.68 2.91
C LEU A 312 -9.74 -14.32 3.74
N ASP A 313 -9.59 -14.38 5.06
CA ASP A 313 -10.56 -15.00 5.98
C ASP A 313 -11.58 -13.98 6.55
N MET A 314 -12.77 -13.97 5.95
CA MET A 314 -13.86 -13.10 6.40
C MET A 314 -14.45 -13.48 7.77
N PHE A 315 -14.22 -14.68 8.32
CA PHE A 315 -14.62 -15.00 9.70
C PHE A 315 -13.74 -14.24 10.70
N GLU A 316 -12.44 -14.17 10.44
CA GLU A 316 -11.51 -13.41 11.28
C GLU A 316 -11.78 -11.91 11.18
N GLU A 317 -11.93 -11.37 9.96
CA GLU A 317 -12.26 -9.95 9.76
C GLU A 317 -13.60 -9.57 10.42
N THR A 318 -14.63 -10.41 10.29
CA THR A 318 -15.95 -10.14 10.89
C THR A 318 -15.90 -10.16 12.42
N ARG A 319 -15.16 -11.12 12.99
CA ARG A 319 -14.95 -11.19 14.43
C ARG A 319 -14.18 -9.96 14.92
N LEU A 320 -13.13 -9.57 14.21
CA LEU A 320 -12.29 -8.44 14.57
C LEU A 320 -13.07 -7.12 14.48
N ALA A 321 -13.83 -6.88 13.40
CA ALA A 321 -14.70 -5.71 13.25
C ALA A 321 -15.67 -5.56 14.44
N ALA A 322 -16.31 -6.67 14.85
CA ALA A 322 -17.24 -6.67 15.97
C ALA A 322 -16.56 -6.38 17.32
N LEU A 323 -15.37 -6.94 17.56
CA LEU A 323 -14.67 -6.78 18.84
C LEU A 323 -13.98 -5.42 18.96
N LEU A 324 -13.39 -4.90 17.87
CA LEU A 324 -12.72 -3.59 17.86
C LEU A 324 -13.69 -2.46 18.19
N ALA A 325 -14.89 -2.48 17.60
CA ALA A 325 -15.91 -1.46 17.88
C ALA A 325 -16.27 -1.42 19.37
N LYS A 326 -16.35 -2.58 20.04
CA LYS A 326 -16.61 -2.69 21.48
C LYS A 326 -15.43 -2.17 22.30
N GLY A 327 -14.22 -2.62 21.97
CA GLY A 327 -13.01 -2.30 22.72
C GLY A 327 -12.66 -0.82 22.69
N ILE A 328 -12.71 -0.20 21.51
CA ILE A 328 -12.41 1.23 21.33
C ILE A 328 -13.52 2.11 21.89
N GLY A 329 -14.79 1.72 21.71
CA GLY A 329 -15.94 2.50 22.21
C GLY A 329 -16.19 2.37 23.71
N GLY A 330 -15.63 1.36 24.38
CA GLY A 330 -15.94 1.04 25.77
C GLY A 330 -17.38 0.57 25.98
N ASP A 331 -18.07 0.17 24.91
CA ASP A 331 -19.45 -0.29 24.92
C ASP A 331 -19.54 -1.74 24.42
N PRO A 332 -19.83 -2.72 25.30
CA PRO A 332 -19.93 -4.12 24.91
C PRO A 332 -21.12 -4.41 23.98
N THR A 333 -22.05 -3.47 23.80
CA THR A 333 -23.23 -3.60 22.94
C THR A 333 -23.01 -3.09 21.52
N ALA A 334 -21.92 -2.37 21.26
CA ALA A 334 -21.57 -1.86 19.94
C ALA A 334 -21.34 -3.00 18.94
N VAL A 335 -21.91 -2.84 17.73
CA VAL A 335 -21.79 -3.79 16.60
C VAL A 335 -22.02 -5.24 17.06
N PRO A 336 -23.24 -5.62 17.45
CA PRO A 336 -23.55 -6.98 17.86
C PRO A 336 -23.29 -7.97 16.72
N ALA A 337 -23.12 -9.26 17.05
CA ALA A 337 -22.76 -10.30 16.07
C ALA A 337 -23.68 -10.34 14.84
N ARG A 338 -24.99 -10.13 15.04
CA ARG A 338 -25.97 -10.05 13.94
C ARG A 338 -25.64 -8.94 12.95
N ASP A 339 -25.25 -7.76 13.45
CA ASP A 339 -24.97 -6.59 12.62
C ASP A 339 -23.60 -6.74 11.96
N ALA A 340 -22.60 -7.30 12.66
CA ALA A 340 -21.30 -7.66 12.06
C ALA A 340 -21.48 -8.66 10.91
N LEU A 341 -22.31 -9.68 11.07
CA LEU A 341 -22.60 -10.63 9.99
C LEU A 341 -23.38 -9.97 8.84
N ALA A 342 -24.23 -8.98 9.13
CA ALA A 342 -24.87 -8.18 8.10
C ALA A 342 -23.85 -7.37 7.29
N MET A 343 -22.83 -6.79 7.93
CA MET A 343 -21.69 -6.15 7.25
C MET A 343 -20.97 -7.11 6.30
N ALA A 344 -20.76 -8.36 6.72
CA ALA A 344 -20.12 -9.39 5.89
C ALA A 344 -21.02 -10.02 4.81
N THR A 345 -22.31 -9.63 4.74
CA THR A 345 -23.29 -10.18 3.79
C THR A 345 -24.11 -9.05 3.13
N ARG A 346 -25.32 -8.78 3.62
CA ARG A 346 -26.28 -7.83 3.01
C ARG A 346 -25.72 -6.41 2.91
N LEU A 347 -25.14 -5.88 3.98
CA LEU A 347 -24.61 -4.51 3.99
C LEU A 347 -23.31 -4.41 3.17
N GLY A 348 -22.51 -5.49 3.10
CA GLY A 348 -21.39 -5.57 2.15
C GLY A 348 -21.89 -5.50 0.70
N ALA A 349 -22.92 -6.27 0.36
CA ALA A 349 -23.54 -6.18 -0.96
C ALA A 349 -24.13 -4.79 -1.24
N ARG A 350 -24.70 -4.10 -0.25
CA ARG A 350 -25.17 -2.70 -0.39
C ARG A 350 -24.03 -1.72 -0.63
N ALA A 351 -22.95 -1.84 0.13
CA ALA A 351 -21.77 -1.00 -0.04
C ALA A 351 -21.19 -1.14 -1.46
N LEU A 352 -21.28 -2.34 -2.04
CA LEU A 352 -20.85 -2.64 -3.42
C LEU A 352 -21.91 -2.30 -4.49
N HIS A 353 -23.11 -1.86 -4.10
CA HIS A 353 -24.27 -1.66 -4.98
C HIS A 353 -24.78 -2.93 -5.70
N LEU A 354 -24.61 -4.08 -5.06
CA LEU A 354 -24.97 -5.43 -5.53
C LEU A 354 -26.11 -6.08 -4.71
N ASP A 355 -26.71 -5.37 -3.76
CA ASP A 355 -27.72 -5.92 -2.84
C ASP A 355 -29.01 -6.38 -3.52
N HIS A 356 -29.32 -5.85 -4.70
CA HIS A 356 -30.41 -6.35 -5.54
C HIS A 356 -30.14 -7.76 -6.12
N LEU A 357 -28.88 -8.22 -6.14
CA LEU A 357 -28.48 -9.52 -6.68
C LEU A 357 -28.10 -10.54 -5.60
N THR A 358 -27.40 -10.12 -4.54
CA THR A 358 -26.77 -11.02 -3.56
C THR A 358 -26.75 -10.44 -2.14
N GLY A 359 -26.12 -11.14 -1.19
CA GLY A 359 -25.95 -10.71 0.20
C GLY A 359 -27.08 -11.09 1.15
N SER A 360 -28.20 -11.60 0.64
CA SER A 360 -29.30 -12.17 1.42
C SER A 360 -29.97 -13.30 0.63
N LEU A 361 -30.55 -14.26 1.35
CA LEU A 361 -31.37 -15.30 0.75
C LEU A 361 -32.79 -14.75 0.66
N GLU A 362 -33.18 -14.32 -0.53
CA GLU A 362 -34.54 -13.85 -0.85
C GLU A 362 -34.93 -14.39 -2.22
N PRO A 363 -36.19 -14.80 -2.44
CA PRO A 363 -36.66 -15.23 -3.76
C PRO A 363 -36.33 -14.21 -4.85
N GLY A 364 -35.81 -14.69 -5.98
CA GLY A 364 -35.36 -13.88 -7.11
C GLY A 364 -33.88 -13.48 -7.07
N LYS A 365 -33.25 -13.40 -5.89
CA LYS A 365 -31.80 -13.15 -5.78
C LYS A 365 -30.99 -14.34 -6.27
N ARG A 366 -29.70 -14.11 -6.55
CA ARG A 366 -28.77 -15.17 -6.98
C ARG A 366 -28.54 -16.17 -5.85
N ALA A 367 -28.43 -17.44 -6.23
CA ALA A 367 -28.08 -18.51 -5.30
C ALA A 367 -26.58 -18.46 -4.98
N ASP A 368 -26.20 -17.44 -4.20
CA ASP A 368 -24.89 -17.23 -3.61
C ASP A 368 -24.98 -17.60 -2.11
N LEU A 369 -24.65 -18.84 -1.77
CA LEU A 369 -24.89 -19.39 -0.42
C LEU A 369 -23.75 -20.29 0.05
N ILE A 370 -23.69 -20.46 1.37
CA ILE A 370 -22.75 -21.35 2.05
C ILE A 370 -23.48 -22.26 3.03
N VAL A 371 -22.89 -23.43 3.27
CA VAL A 371 -23.31 -24.38 4.31
C VAL A 371 -22.25 -24.43 5.41
N LEU A 372 -22.66 -24.16 6.64
CA LEU A 372 -21.79 -24.04 7.82
C LEU A 372 -22.09 -25.11 8.86
N ASP A 373 -21.05 -25.82 9.31
CA ASP A 373 -21.15 -26.82 10.37
C ASP A 373 -20.77 -26.22 11.73
N LEU A 374 -21.76 -26.01 12.60
CA LEU A 374 -21.55 -25.46 13.95
C LEU A 374 -21.42 -26.55 15.04
N HIS A 375 -21.32 -27.83 14.66
CA HIS A 375 -21.13 -28.95 15.59
C HIS A 375 -19.67 -29.30 15.96
N PRO A 376 -18.59 -28.77 15.31
CA PRO A 376 -17.22 -29.00 15.79
C PRO A 376 -17.03 -28.61 17.26
N THR A 377 -16.07 -29.25 17.93
CA THR A 377 -15.86 -29.09 19.39
C THR A 377 -15.65 -27.64 19.83
N HIS A 378 -15.02 -26.79 19.02
CA HIS A 378 -14.78 -25.39 19.38
C HIS A 378 -16.04 -24.52 19.38
N ASN A 379 -17.16 -25.00 18.79
CA ASN A 379 -18.42 -24.26 18.70
C ASN A 379 -19.54 -24.89 19.56
N MET A 380 -19.23 -25.91 20.37
CA MET A 380 -20.18 -26.58 21.25
C MET A 380 -20.09 -26.07 22.70
N PRO A 381 -21.23 -25.97 23.44
CA PRO A 381 -22.61 -26.29 23.05
C PRO A 381 -23.37 -25.12 22.40
N SER A 382 -24.52 -25.42 21.76
CA SER A 382 -25.46 -24.41 21.24
C SER A 382 -26.61 -24.14 22.23
N PHE A 383 -27.02 -22.87 22.36
CA PHE A 383 -28.17 -22.47 23.19
C PHE A 383 -29.34 -21.98 22.34
N GLN A 384 -30.58 -22.32 22.72
CA GLN A 384 -31.80 -21.95 21.99
C GLN A 384 -32.62 -20.84 22.67
N ARG A 385 -32.23 -20.40 23.88
CA ARG A 385 -32.97 -19.38 24.65
C ARG A 385 -33.08 -18.07 23.88
N ASP A 386 -31.98 -17.65 23.27
CA ASP A 386 -31.92 -16.43 22.45
C ASP A 386 -31.96 -16.83 20.97
N PRO A 387 -33.00 -16.43 20.21
CA PRO A 387 -33.08 -16.68 18.78
C PRO A 387 -31.87 -16.17 17.99
N ALA A 388 -31.22 -15.09 18.47
CA ALA A 388 -30.03 -14.51 17.86
C ALA A 388 -28.71 -15.22 18.24
N GLY A 389 -28.76 -16.24 19.11
CA GLY A 389 -27.56 -16.95 19.60
C GLY A 389 -26.72 -17.59 18.50
N VAL A 390 -27.33 -17.98 17.37
CA VAL A 390 -26.63 -18.54 16.21
C VAL A 390 -25.66 -17.53 15.57
N TYR A 391 -26.02 -16.24 15.54
CA TYR A 391 -25.13 -15.19 15.02
C TYR A 391 -23.89 -15.05 15.89
N ALA A 392 -24.05 -15.17 17.21
CA ALA A 392 -22.92 -15.14 18.14
C ALA A 392 -22.00 -16.36 17.96
N GLN A 393 -22.56 -17.56 17.72
CA GLN A 393 -21.75 -18.75 17.40
C GLN A 393 -20.97 -18.58 16.10
N ILE A 394 -21.56 -17.96 15.07
CA ILE A 394 -20.90 -17.69 13.79
C ILE A 394 -19.78 -16.65 13.96
N VAL A 395 -20.06 -15.51 14.57
CA VAL A 395 -19.09 -14.40 14.63
C VAL A 395 -18.01 -14.59 15.69
N TYR A 396 -18.33 -15.18 16.84
CA TYR A 396 -17.38 -15.22 17.96
C TYR A 396 -16.68 -16.57 18.15
N ALA A 397 -17.18 -17.65 17.53
CA ALA A 397 -16.65 -18.99 17.72
C ALA A 397 -16.36 -19.77 16.42
N ALA A 398 -17.10 -19.54 15.34
CA ALA A 398 -16.88 -20.26 14.08
C ALA A 398 -15.56 -19.86 13.42
N LYS A 399 -15.11 -20.74 12.52
CA LYS A 399 -13.89 -20.60 11.73
C LYS A 399 -14.21 -20.79 10.25
N SER A 400 -13.38 -20.27 9.36
CA SER A 400 -13.47 -20.58 7.92
C SER A 400 -13.46 -22.09 7.62
N THR A 401 -12.82 -22.90 8.48
CA THR A 401 -12.82 -24.35 8.36
C THR A 401 -14.18 -25.02 8.60
N ASP A 402 -15.14 -24.29 9.17
CA ASP A 402 -16.50 -24.77 9.44
C ASP A 402 -17.40 -24.65 8.20
N VAL A 403 -16.95 -23.93 7.16
CA VAL A 403 -17.62 -23.91 5.85
C VAL A 403 -17.43 -25.27 5.19
N THR A 404 -18.54 -25.91 4.81
CA THR A 404 -18.56 -27.25 4.22
C THR A 404 -18.82 -27.20 2.72
N ASP A 405 -19.80 -26.41 2.29
CA ASP A 405 -20.21 -26.27 0.90
C ASP A 405 -20.36 -24.79 0.53
N VAL A 406 -20.04 -24.44 -0.73
CA VAL A 406 -20.14 -23.09 -1.26
C VAL A 406 -20.74 -23.13 -2.65
N MET A 407 -21.78 -22.32 -2.86
CA MET A 407 -22.47 -22.13 -4.12
C MET A 407 -22.40 -20.65 -4.51
N CYS A 408 -22.11 -20.39 -5.78
CA CYS A 408 -22.26 -19.06 -6.37
C CYS A 408 -23.04 -19.17 -7.67
N ASN A 409 -24.02 -18.29 -7.85
CA ASN A 409 -24.85 -18.20 -9.05
C ASN A 409 -25.49 -19.56 -9.42
N GLY A 410 -25.95 -20.31 -8.41
CA GLY A 410 -26.58 -21.63 -8.57
C GLY A 410 -25.61 -22.79 -8.82
N ARG A 411 -24.30 -22.53 -8.89
CA ARG A 411 -23.27 -23.55 -9.15
C ARG A 411 -22.46 -23.85 -7.89
N TRP A 412 -22.35 -25.13 -7.53
CA TRP A 412 -21.43 -25.56 -6.47
C TRP A 412 -19.98 -25.32 -6.87
N LEU A 413 -19.24 -24.58 -6.05
CA LEU A 413 -17.80 -24.31 -6.19
C LEU A 413 -16.98 -25.18 -5.23
N MET A 414 -17.55 -25.51 -4.07
CA MET A 414 -16.97 -26.42 -3.09
C MET A 414 -18.07 -27.31 -2.51
N ARG A 415 -17.77 -28.60 -2.34
CA ARG A 415 -18.63 -29.56 -1.63
C ARG A 415 -17.82 -30.36 -0.64
N GLU A 416 -18.31 -30.52 0.58
CA GLU A 416 -17.61 -31.26 1.65
C GLU A 416 -16.13 -30.86 1.77
N ARG A 417 -15.85 -29.56 1.70
CA ARG A 417 -14.51 -28.95 1.71
C ARG A 417 -13.59 -29.29 0.52
N ARG A 418 -14.12 -29.92 -0.52
CA ARG A 418 -13.41 -30.19 -1.78
C ARG A 418 -13.80 -29.16 -2.85
N LEU A 419 -12.81 -28.41 -3.35
CA LEU A 419 -12.98 -27.49 -4.47
C LEU A 419 -13.36 -28.26 -5.75
N LEU A 420 -14.27 -27.69 -6.53
CA LEU A 420 -14.81 -28.28 -7.75
C LEU A 420 -14.37 -27.58 -9.04
N THR A 421 -13.83 -26.36 -8.93
CA THR A 421 -13.50 -25.50 -10.08
C THR A 421 -12.01 -25.20 -10.24
N LEU A 422 -11.17 -25.48 -9.24
CA LEU A 422 -9.75 -25.15 -9.22
C LEU A 422 -8.90 -26.34 -8.77
N ASP A 423 -7.73 -26.52 -9.39
CA ASP A 423 -6.72 -27.49 -8.97
C ASP A 423 -5.75 -26.82 -7.99
N GLU A 424 -6.06 -26.95 -6.70
CA GLU A 424 -5.28 -26.37 -5.61
C GLU A 424 -3.83 -26.86 -5.58
N ALA A 425 -3.58 -28.13 -5.91
CA ALA A 425 -2.23 -28.67 -5.89
C ALA A 425 -1.35 -28.05 -6.99
N ALA A 426 -1.91 -27.87 -8.20
CA ALA A 426 -1.24 -27.18 -9.29
C ALA A 426 -0.98 -25.70 -8.96
N LEU A 427 -1.96 -25.00 -8.38
CA LEU A 427 -1.82 -23.60 -7.96
C LEU A 427 -0.71 -23.44 -6.90
N HIS A 428 -0.67 -24.31 -5.89
CA HIS A 428 0.39 -24.30 -4.88
C HIS A 428 1.78 -24.54 -5.49
N ALA A 429 1.91 -25.43 -6.47
CA ALA A 429 3.18 -25.66 -7.15
C ALA A 429 3.64 -24.42 -7.93
N ALA A 430 2.75 -23.81 -8.72
CA ALA A 430 3.06 -22.61 -9.49
C ALA A 430 3.36 -21.39 -8.61
N ALA A 431 2.63 -21.22 -7.50
CA ALA A 431 2.87 -20.14 -6.54
C ALA A 431 4.25 -20.26 -5.87
N ARG A 432 4.68 -21.48 -5.51
CA ARG A 432 6.04 -21.72 -4.98
C ARG A 432 7.14 -21.35 -5.97
N GLU A 433 6.92 -21.64 -7.26
CA GLU A 433 7.88 -21.25 -8.30
C GLU A 433 7.99 -19.73 -8.42
N GLN A 434 6.86 -19.02 -8.41
CA GLN A 434 6.88 -17.55 -8.43
C GLN A 434 7.54 -16.97 -7.17
N ALA A 435 7.22 -17.49 -5.99
CA ALA A 435 7.85 -17.06 -4.74
C ALA A 435 9.38 -17.21 -4.80
N ALA A 436 9.89 -18.35 -5.30
CA ALA A 436 11.33 -18.56 -5.44
C ALA A 436 12.01 -17.54 -6.39
N ARG A 437 11.30 -17.10 -7.44
CA ARG A 437 11.79 -16.06 -8.36
C ARG A 437 11.84 -14.68 -7.69
N ILE A 438 10.81 -14.34 -6.91
CA ILE A 438 10.75 -13.09 -6.14
C ILE A 438 11.85 -13.08 -5.07
N ASP A 439 12.04 -14.19 -4.35
CA ASP A 439 13.12 -14.34 -3.36
C ASP A 439 14.49 -14.12 -4.00
N THR A 440 14.74 -14.72 -5.17
CA THR A 440 16.00 -14.53 -5.91
C THR A 440 16.21 -13.06 -6.28
N PHE A 441 15.16 -12.37 -6.71
CA PHE A 441 15.22 -10.94 -7.04
C PHE A 441 15.49 -10.07 -5.81
N LEU A 442 14.83 -10.32 -4.68
CA LEU A 442 15.03 -9.56 -3.45
C LEU A 442 16.39 -9.85 -2.82
N GLN A 443 16.83 -11.11 -2.76
CA GLN A 443 18.18 -11.47 -2.31
C GLN A 443 19.24 -10.75 -3.15
N GLY A 444 19.06 -10.74 -4.48
CA GLY A 444 19.90 -9.98 -5.41
C GLY A 444 19.95 -8.48 -5.14
N ARG A 445 18.92 -7.90 -4.48
CA ARG A 445 18.89 -6.49 -4.07
C ARG A 445 19.52 -6.27 -2.70
N GLU A 446 19.38 -7.22 -1.77
CA GLU A 446 19.78 -7.04 -0.38
C GLU A 446 21.28 -7.27 -0.13
N ILE A 447 21.98 -7.94 -1.04
CA ILE A 447 23.42 -8.27 -0.91
C ILE A 447 24.31 -7.02 -0.85
N SER A 448 23.89 -5.89 -1.41
CA SER A 448 24.72 -4.68 -1.43
C SER A 448 23.90 -3.41 -1.24
N VAL A 449 24.36 -2.50 -0.38
CA VAL A 449 23.86 -1.13 -0.27
C VAL A 449 23.82 -0.43 -1.64
N LEU A 450 24.75 -0.75 -2.54
CA LEU A 450 24.73 -0.23 -3.91
C LEU A 450 23.49 -0.72 -4.68
N GLN A 451 23.19 -2.02 -4.64
CA GLN A 451 22.04 -2.58 -5.33
C GLN A 451 20.72 -2.05 -4.74
N LYS A 452 20.62 -1.93 -3.41
CA LYS A 452 19.50 -1.23 -2.74
C LYS A 452 19.37 0.22 -3.20
N LEU A 453 20.49 0.96 -3.35
CA LEU A 453 20.50 2.35 -3.80
C LEU A 453 20.07 2.49 -5.27
N VAL A 454 20.53 1.60 -6.15
CA VAL A 454 20.13 1.55 -7.56
C VAL A 454 18.64 1.26 -7.68
N ALA A 455 18.14 0.29 -6.92
CA ALA A 455 16.75 -0.14 -6.91
C ALA A 455 15.76 0.99 -6.56
N ILE A 456 16.11 1.86 -5.61
CA ILE A 456 15.20 2.87 -5.10
C ILE A 456 15.35 4.25 -5.76
N GLY A 457 16.55 4.58 -6.24
CA GLY A 457 16.89 5.92 -6.72
C GLY A 457 17.43 5.98 -8.13
N GLY A 458 17.51 4.86 -8.86
CA GLY A 458 18.08 4.81 -10.21
C GLY A 458 19.53 5.28 -10.23
N ALA A 459 20.31 4.89 -9.21
CA ALA A 459 21.66 5.42 -8.98
C ALA A 459 22.52 5.29 -10.24
N VAL A 460 23.11 6.41 -10.68
CA VAL A 460 24.01 6.45 -11.81
C VAL A 460 25.43 6.40 -11.29
N GLU A 461 26.23 5.46 -11.79
CA GLU A 461 27.66 5.48 -11.58
C GLU A 461 28.25 6.71 -12.28
N GLN A 462 28.84 7.62 -11.52
CA GLN A 462 29.69 8.68 -12.09
C GLN A 462 31.14 8.33 -11.76
N GLU A 463 31.85 7.72 -12.73
CA GLU A 463 33.29 7.49 -12.62
C GLU A 463 34.07 8.82 -12.75
N SER A 464 33.99 9.70 -11.76
CA SER A 464 34.89 10.87 -11.66
C SER A 464 35.73 10.77 -10.39
N PHE A 465 37.03 11.02 -10.48
CA PHE A 465 37.87 11.28 -9.33
C PHE A 465 37.46 12.61 -8.69
N GLU A 466 37.27 12.62 -7.37
CA GLU A 466 37.16 13.88 -6.62
C GLU A 466 38.41 14.04 -5.75
N VAL A 467 39.10 15.15 -5.98
CA VAL A 467 40.24 15.58 -5.18
C VAL A 467 39.72 16.59 -4.18
N GLN A 468 39.91 16.34 -2.88
CA GLN A 468 39.41 17.23 -1.83
C GLN A 468 40.34 17.29 -0.63
N VAL A 469 40.27 18.41 0.09
CA VAL A 469 40.90 18.59 1.39
C VAL A 469 40.00 19.46 2.28
N LYS A 470 40.04 19.21 3.59
CA LYS A 470 39.35 20.00 4.61
C LYS A 470 40.37 20.40 5.66
N ALA A 471 40.39 21.67 6.04
CA ALA A 471 41.32 22.19 7.03
C ALA A 471 40.63 23.16 8.00
N ARG A 472 41.11 23.22 9.24
CA ARG A 472 40.76 24.28 10.18
C ARG A 472 41.42 25.59 9.75
N VAL A 473 40.72 26.71 9.93
CA VAL A 473 41.26 28.06 9.72
C VAL A 473 40.97 28.92 10.95
N ALA A 474 41.92 29.79 11.29
CA ALA A 474 41.83 30.63 12.49
C ALA A 474 40.73 31.70 12.41
N SER A 475 40.42 32.21 11.21
CA SER A 475 39.38 33.22 11.00
C SER A 475 38.71 33.07 9.64
N ALA A 476 37.38 33.23 9.61
CA ALA A 476 36.62 33.38 8.37
C ALA A 476 37.01 34.65 7.60
N SER A 477 37.39 35.74 8.29
CA SER A 477 37.67 37.02 7.64
C SER A 477 38.81 36.88 6.63
N HIS A 478 39.90 36.18 7.00
CA HIS A 478 41.04 35.97 6.12
C HIS A 478 40.65 35.21 4.84
N VAL A 479 39.81 34.16 4.96
CA VAL A 479 39.32 33.41 3.80
C VAL A 479 38.45 34.30 2.91
N LEU A 480 37.58 35.12 3.50
CA LEU A 480 36.71 36.05 2.77
C LEU A 480 37.51 37.16 2.08
N ASP A 481 38.57 37.68 2.72
CA ASP A 481 39.45 38.70 2.15
C ASP A 481 40.20 38.16 0.93
N VAL A 482 40.67 36.91 0.99
CA VAL A 482 41.29 36.22 -0.15
C VAL A 482 40.28 36.04 -1.29
N LEU A 483 39.05 35.64 -0.98
CA LEU A 483 37.98 35.50 -1.98
C LEU A 483 37.53 36.82 -2.59
N ALA A 484 37.73 37.94 -1.89
CA ALA A 484 37.47 39.30 -2.38
C ALA A 484 38.67 39.95 -3.11
N SER A 485 39.84 39.30 -3.08
CA SER A 485 41.07 39.80 -3.70
C SER A 485 41.19 39.42 -5.18
N ASP A 486 42.11 40.07 -5.90
CA ASP A 486 42.42 39.75 -7.29
C ASP A 486 43.28 38.48 -7.49
N VAL A 487 43.60 37.76 -6.40
CA VAL A 487 44.49 36.57 -6.43
C VAL A 487 43.81 35.36 -7.08
N LEU A 488 42.48 35.30 -7.04
CA LEU A 488 41.65 34.28 -7.67
C LEU A 488 40.38 34.92 -8.25
N THR A 489 39.69 34.21 -9.14
CA THR A 489 38.43 34.70 -9.70
C THR A 489 37.25 33.93 -9.12
N VAL A 490 36.34 34.60 -8.42
CA VAL A 490 35.07 34.02 -7.98
C VAL A 490 34.08 34.03 -9.14
N ILE A 491 33.64 32.84 -9.58
CA ILE A 491 32.69 32.68 -10.68
C ILE A 491 31.25 32.81 -10.16
N ARG A 492 30.94 32.15 -9.04
CA ARG A 492 29.62 32.24 -8.38
C ARG A 492 29.67 31.78 -6.93
N GLY A 493 28.76 32.29 -6.11
CA GLY A 493 28.59 31.95 -4.70
C GLY A 493 27.22 31.36 -4.38
N SER A 494 27.11 30.70 -3.22
CA SER A 494 25.86 30.19 -2.65
C SER A 494 26.02 30.02 -1.13
N HIS A 495 24.94 30.15 -0.38
CA HIS A 495 24.89 29.95 1.07
C HIS A 495 23.69 29.06 1.42
N TYR A 496 23.92 28.01 2.21
CA TYR A 496 22.88 27.09 2.65
C TYR A 496 23.28 26.44 3.98
N ARG A 497 22.28 25.96 4.74
CA ARG A 497 22.51 25.02 5.84
C ARG A 497 22.56 23.62 5.26
N GLN A 498 23.57 22.85 5.63
CA GLN A 498 23.76 21.50 5.11
C GLN A 498 23.68 20.49 6.26
N HIS A 499 22.77 19.53 6.11
CA HIS A 499 22.57 18.41 7.02
C HIS A 499 23.05 17.13 6.32
N ASP A 500 24.17 16.56 6.77
CA ASP A 500 24.66 15.27 6.29
C ASP A 500 24.40 14.19 7.35
N THR A 501 23.65 13.14 7.01
CA THR A 501 23.53 11.91 7.80
C THR A 501 24.34 10.82 7.10
N TYR A 502 25.33 10.29 7.81
CA TYR A 502 26.18 9.20 7.36
C TYR A 502 25.75 7.89 8.00
N TRP A 503 25.60 6.86 7.17
CA TRP A 503 25.22 5.51 7.56
C TRP A 503 26.34 4.54 7.18
N SER A 504 26.78 3.75 8.16
CA SER A 504 27.72 2.65 7.98
C SER A 504 27.05 1.32 8.25
N PHE A 505 27.57 0.27 7.62
CA PHE A 505 26.99 -1.07 7.61
C PHE A 505 27.94 -2.08 8.27
N GLU A 506 27.43 -3.24 8.68
CA GLU A 506 28.21 -4.25 9.39
C GLU A 506 29.40 -4.75 8.56
N ASP A 507 29.20 -4.94 7.26
CA ASP A 507 30.28 -5.19 6.31
C ASP A 507 30.88 -3.86 5.82
N PRO A 508 32.12 -3.52 6.20
CA PRO A 508 32.75 -2.28 5.80
C PRO A 508 33.01 -2.18 4.29
N GLU A 509 33.05 -3.30 3.56
CA GLU A 509 33.24 -3.31 2.11
C GLU A 509 32.04 -2.71 1.36
N GLN A 510 30.86 -2.66 2.00
CA GLN A 510 29.69 -1.97 1.46
C GLN A 510 29.82 -0.45 1.46
N GLY A 511 30.85 0.09 2.12
CA GLY A 511 31.14 1.52 2.18
C GLY A 511 30.21 2.28 3.13
N ARG A 512 30.00 3.57 2.85
CA ARG A 512 29.21 4.49 3.67
C ARG A 512 28.19 5.20 2.78
N LEU A 513 26.92 5.14 3.18
CA LEU A 513 25.85 5.88 2.51
C LEU A 513 25.66 7.22 3.21
N ARG A 514 25.62 8.31 2.45
CA ARG A 514 25.33 9.64 2.98
C ARG A 514 24.01 10.16 2.42
N TYR A 515 23.06 10.46 3.29
CA TYR A 515 21.94 11.35 3.01
C TYR A 515 22.36 12.79 3.27
N ARG A 516 22.16 13.67 2.30
CA ARG A 516 22.42 15.10 2.43
C ARG A 516 21.16 15.88 2.13
N GLU A 517 20.88 16.88 2.96
CA GLU A 517 19.87 17.89 2.72
C GLU A 517 20.52 19.29 2.76
N ASP A 518 20.39 20.02 1.65
CA ASP A 518 20.85 21.40 1.51
C ASP A 518 19.64 22.35 1.61
N GLU A 519 19.52 23.10 2.71
CA GLU A 519 18.50 24.14 2.91
C GLU A 519 19.02 25.49 2.40
N PHE A 520 18.48 25.96 1.28
CA PHE A 520 18.83 27.26 0.71
C PHE A 520 18.24 28.39 1.56
N LEU A 521 19.08 29.36 1.93
CA LEU A 521 18.68 30.50 2.72
C LEU A 521 18.51 31.74 1.85
N ASP A 522 17.54 32.59 2.17
CA ASP A 522 17.48 33.96 1.66
C ASP A 522 18.35 34.92 2.48
N ASP A 523 18.35 36.20 2.09
CA ASP A 523 19.12 37.27 2.74
C ASP A 523 18.69 37.53 4.20
N THR A 524 17.50 37.04 4.60
CA THR A 524 16.99 37.13 5.98
C THR A 524 17.31 35.89 6.83
N GLY A 525 17.86 34.85 6.20
CA GLY A 525 18.17 33.59 6.86
C GLY A 525 17.00 32.61 6.92
N GLU A 526 15.91 32.86 6.20
CA GLU A 526 14.78 31.94 6.07
C GLU A 526 15.02 30.89 4.97
N VAL A 527 14.47 29.69 5.16
CA VAL A 527 14.65 28.57 4.22
C VAL A 527 13.71 28.76 3.03
N THR A 528 14.26 28.93 1.84
CA THR A 528 13.51 29.13 0.58
C THR A 528 13.29 27.83 -0.19
N GLY A 529 14.02 26.78 0.15
CA GLY A 529 13.87 25.45 -0.41
C GLY A 529 14.91 24.48 0.13
N ALA A 530 14.66 23.18 -0.03
CA ALA A 530 15.58 22.14 0.40
C ALA A 530 15.87 21.17 -0.75
N ARG A 531 17.09 20.62 -0.77
CA ARG A 531 17.50 19.61 -1.75
C ARG A 531 18.13 18.40 -1.08
N GLY A 532 17.47 17.26 -1.23
CA GLY A 532 17.96 15.95 -0.81
C GLY A 532 18.88 15.26 -1.83
N ARG A 533 19.92 14.56 -1.38
CA ARG A 533 20.74 13.66 -2.22
C ARG A 533 21.32 12.49 -1.42
N LEU A 534 21.30 11.30 -2.01
CA LEU A 534 22.03 10.14 -1.53
C LEU A 534 23.38 10.01 -2.25
N THR A 535 24.42 9.66 -1.50
CA THR A 535 25.75 9.38 -2.03
C THR A 535 26.31 8.15 -1.35
N LEU A 536 26.46 7.05 -2.09
CA LEU A 536 27.25 5.91 -1.63
C LEU A 536 28.72 6.16 -1.95
N THR A 537 29.55 6.15 -0.93
CA THR A 537 31.00 6.22 -1.04
C THR A 537 31.59 4.87 -0.66
N GLY A 538 32.33 4.24 -1.58
CA GLY A 538 33.08 3.02 -1.29
C GLY A 538 34.19 3.24 -0.24
N ARG A 539 34.70 2.15 0.35
CA ARG A 539 35.72 2.19 1.41
C ARG A 539 37.11 2.64 0.93
N THR A 540 37.46 2.39 -0.33
CA THR A 540 38.81 2.65 -0.84
C THR A 540 39.08 4.13 -1.12
N ARG A 541 39.81 4.77 -0.20
CA ARG A 541 40.72 5.87 -0.55
C ARG A 541 41.67 5.32 -1.61
N GLU A 542 41.69 5.93 -2.78
CA GLU A 542 42.49 5.39 -3.88
C GLU A 542 43.96 5.78 -3.74
N GLU A 543 44.21 7.03 -3.34
CA GLU A 543 45.55 7.59 -3.19
C GLU A 543 45.50 8.82 -2.27
N ARG A 544 46.64 9.17 -1.67
CA ARG A 544 46.80 10.38 -0.86
C ARG A 544 47.99 11.18 -1.42
N PHE A 545 47.77 12.46 -1.71
CA PHE A 545 48.79 13.38 -2.20
C PHE A 545 49.12 14.40 -1.11
N GLY A 546 50.01 14.05 -0.18
CA GLY A 546 50.27 14.88 1.00
C GLY A 546 49.04 14.93 1.93
N SER A 547 48.45 16.09 2.16
CA SER A 547 47.20 16.24 2.92
C SER A 547 45.93 16.13 2.07
N VAL A 548 46.06 16.06 0.75
CA VAL A 548 44.93 16.04 -0.19
C VAL A 548 44.52 14.61 -0.52
N LEU A 549 43.22 14.35 -0.52
CA LEU A 549 42.64 13.01 -0.65
C LEU A 549 42.05 12.79 -2.04
N LEU A 550 42.30 11.61 -2.62
CA LEU A 550 41.67 11.14 -3.85
C LEU A 550 40.60 10.08 -3.53
N PHE A 551 39.36 10.34 -3.94
CA PHE A 551 38.25 9.38 -3.83
C PHE A 551 37.84 8.86 -5.20
N ARG A 552 37.67 7.53 -5.31
CA ARG A 552 37.11 6.84 -6.48
C ARG A 552 35.65 6.42 -6.22
N SER A 553 34.85 6.52 -7.28
CA SER A 553 33.48 6.01 -7.42
C SER A 553 32.48 6.54 -6.38
N ARG A 554 31.56 7.38 -6.87
CA ARG A 554 30.38 7.84 -6.13
C ARG A 554 29.14 7.44 -6.88
N TYR A 555 28.30 6.64 -6.24
CA TYR A 555 26.97 6.40 -6.76
C TYR A 555 26.07 7.48 -6.20
N LEU A 556 25.52 8.28 -7.11
CA LEU A 556 24.62 9.38 -6.77
C LEU A 556 23.20 8.95 -7.09
N ALA A 557 22.31 9.16 -6.12
CA ALA A 557 20.88 9.05 -6.33
C ALA A 557 20.18 10.29 -5.77
N PRO A 558 19.11 10.78 -6.40
CA PRO A 558 18.22 11.76 -5.77
C PRO A 558 17.67 11.18 -4.47
N ALA A 559 17.56 12.01 -3.43
CA ALA A 559 16.87 11.62 -2.21
C ALA A 559 15.43 12.16 -2.30
N THR A 560 14.51 11.31 -2.74
CA THR A 560 13.09 11.62 -2.92
C THR A 560 12.25 11.33 -1.68
N HIS A 561 12.84 10.70 -0.66
CA HIS A 561 12.20 10.37 0.60
C HIS A 561 12.96 10.97 1.79
N SER A 562 12.34 10.94 2.97
CA SER A 562 12.95 11.49 4.20
C SER A 562 14.16 10.67 4.67
N ALA A 563 15.04 11.27 5.49
CA ALA A 563 16.12 10.55 6.15
C ALA A 563 15.63 9.35 6.98
N ARG A 564 14.45 9.48 7.61
CA ARG A 564 13.81 8.41 8.40
C ARG A 564 13.47 7.20 7.54
N PHE A 565 12.90 7.43 6.35
CA PHE A 565 12.58 6.38 5.39
C PHE A 565 13.86 5.59 5.00
N TYR A 566 14.93 6.30 4.63
CA TYR A 566 16.16 5.63 4.19
C TYR A 566 16.86 4.88 5.33
N ARG A 567 16.81 5.40 6.57
CA ARG A 567 17.31 4.67 7.75
C ARG A 567 16.63 3.32 7.91
N GLU A 568 15.30 3.28 7.79
CA GLU A 568 14.50 2.06 7.94
C GLU A 568 14.72 1.09 6.77
N TYR A 569 14.85 1.61 5.55
CA TYR A 569 15.11 0.81 4.34
C TYR A 569 16.51 0.18 4.31
N PHE A 570 17.54 0.96 4.62
CA PHE A 570 18.94 0.51 4.55
C PHE A 570 19.40 -0.22 5.81
N ARG A 571 18.72 -0.04 6.96
CA ARG A 571 19.05 -0.65 8.26
C ARG A 571 20.54 -0.55 8.62
N PRO A 572 21.08 0.67 8.77
CA PRO A 572 22.50 0.86 9.03
C PRO A 572 22.91 0.40 10.43
N ALA A 573 24.14 -0.07 10.57
CA ALA A 573 24.73 -0.49 11.85
C ALA A 573 25.07 0.70 12.76
N ALA A 574 25.44 1.84 12.16
CA ALA A 574 25.65 3.08 12.89
C ALA A 574 25.28 4.32 12.07
N GLU A 575 24.94 5.39 12.77
CA GLU A 575 24.58 6.69 12.21
C GLU A 575 25.46 7.79 12.78
N THR A 576 25.88 8.72 11.92
CA THR A 576 26.63 9.91 12.31
C THR A 576 26.07 11.13 11.59
N VAL A 577 25.71 12.18 12.35
CA VAL A 577 25.11 13.40 11.80
C VAL A 577 26.10 14.55 11.85
N VAL A 578 26.25 15.24 10.71
CA VAL A 578 27.04 16.46 10.58
C VAL A 578 26.15 17.59 10.08
N GLU A 579 25.98 18.62 10.88
CA GLU A 579 25.22 19.82 10.51
C GLU A 579 26.18 21.00 10.41
N LYS A 580 26.07 21.79 9.35
CA LYS A 580 26.95 22.93 9.13
C LYS A 580 26.24 24.08 8.41
N ASP A 581 26.66 25.29 8.73
CA ASP A 581 26.40 26.46 7.89
C ASP A 581 27.51 26.54 6.83
N ARG A 582 27.14 26.58 5.54
CA ARG A 582 28.09 26.50 4.43
C ARG A 582 27.95 27.67 3.48
N ARG A 583 29.06 28.39 3.31
CA ARG A 583 29.24 29.31 2.18
C ARG A 583 30.11 28.64 1.12
N ARG A 584 29.62 28.57 -0.11
CA ARG A 584 30.27 27.85 -1.21
C ARG A 584 30.49 28.76 -2.40
N TRP A 585 31.71 28.77 -2.92
CA TRP A 585 32.09 29.45 -4.14
C TRP A 585 32.63 28.46 -5.18
N LEU A 586 32.32 28.71 -6.44
CA LEU A 586 33.11 28.22 -7.57
C LEU A 586 34.16 29.28 -7.88
N VAL A 587 35.43 28.90 -7.83
CA VAL A 587 36.56 29.80 -8.10
C VAL A 587 37.42 29.26 -9.22
N ALA A 588 38.01 30.14 -10.02
CA ALA A 588 39.11 29.81 -10.92
C ALA A 588 40.42 30.32 -10.32
N TYR A 589 41.40 29.43 -10.15
CA TYR A 589 42.73 29.76 -9.66
C TYR A 589 43.78 29.01 -10.47
N ARG A 590 44.77 29.74 -10.99
CA ARG A 590 45.82 29.22 -11.90
C ARG A 590 45.24 28.41 -13.08
N GLY A 591 44.13 28.89 -13.64
CA GLY A 591 43.47 28.26 -14.80
C GLY A 591 42.68 26.99 -14.49
N VAL A 592 42.48 26.65 -13.21
CA VAL A 592 41.71 25.48 -12.78
C VAL A 592 40.55 25.90 -11.90
N GLU A 593 39.39 25.26 -12.10
CA GLU A 593 38.20 25.48 -11.29
C GLU A 593 38.17 24.60 -10.03
N PHE A 594 37.88 25.24 -8.90
CA PHE A 594 37.69 24.59 -7.61
C PHE A 594 36.38 25.06 -6.96
N TYR A 595 35.75 24.15 -6.22
CA TYR A 595 34.78 24.55 -5.22
C TYR A 595 35.51 24.81 -3.90
N VAL A 596 35.35 26.02 -3.37
CA VAL A 596 35.82 26.42 -2.05
C VAL A 596 34.60 26.55 -1.15
N HIS A 597 34.62 25.88 0.00
CA HIS A 597 33.60 26.04 1.03
C HIS A 597 34.23 26.61 2.29
N LEU A 598 33.51 27.53 2.93
CA LEU A 598 33.77 27.98 4.29
C LEU A 598 32.61 27.49 5.15
N ASP A 599 32.92 26.61 6.09
CA ASP A 599 31.97 25.89 6.90
C ASP A 599 32.10 26.26 8.38
N GLN A 600 30.96 26.40 9.04
CA GLN A 600 30.84 26.42 10.49
C GLN A 600 30.05 25.19 10.95
N LEU A 601 30.67 24.32 11.74
CA LEU A 601 30.01 23.11 12.24
C LEU A 601 29.08 23.45 13.40
N ARG A 602 27.84 22.99 13.28
CA ARG A 602 26.81 23.07 14.34
C ARG A 602 26.69 21.75 15.09
N LYS A 603 26.86 20.63 14.36
CA LYS A 603 26.83 19.27 14.92
C LYS A 603 27.92 18.42 14.25
N PRO A 604 28.82 17.77 15.01
CA PRO A 604 29.10 18.09 16.41
C PRO A 604 29.51 19.57 16.52
N PRO A 605 29.24 20.24 17.65
CA PRO A 605 29.73 21.59 17.87
C PRO A 605 31.25 21.56 17.86
N ALA A 606 31.87 22.31 16.94
CA ALA A 606 33.31 22.49 16.88
C ALA A 606 33.62 23.98 16.79
N GLU A 607 34.48 24.46 17.68
CA GLU A 607 34.92 25.85 17.64
C GLU A 607 35.83 26.11 16.42
N GLY A 608 35.63 27.27 15.80
CA GLY A 608 36.40 27.73 14.65
C GLY A 608 35.70 27.53 13.30
N TRP A 609 36.44 27.84 12.24
CA TRP A 609 35.98 27.77 10.86
C TRP A 609 36.76 26.71 10.10
N PHE A 610 36.13 26.11 9.09
CA PHE A 610 36.75 25.09 8.27
C PHE A 610 36.68 25.49 6.81
N VAL A 611 37.79 25.33 6.09
CA VAL A 611 37.82 25.48 4.63
C VAL A 611 37.85 24.11 3.97
N GLU A 612 37.00 23.88 2.98
CA GLU A 612 37.03 22.71 2.10
C GLU A 612 37.37 23.17 0.69
N VAL A 613 38.42 22.64 0.08
CA VAL A 613 38.74 22.87 -1.33
C VAL A 613 38.61 21.56 -2.08
N LYS A 614 37.85 21.56 -3.18
CA LYS A 614 37.64 20.35 -3.98
C LYS A 614 37.48 20.61 -5.47
N SER A 615 37.89 19.63 -6.27
CA SER A 615 37.67 19.64 -7.72
C SER A 615 37.42 18.22 -8.24
N ARG A 616 36.73 18.11 -9.37
CA ARG A 616 36.46 16.84 -10.05
C ARG A 616 37.39 16.67 -11.24
N THR A 617 37.74 15.44 -11.55
CA THR A 617 38.54 15.09 -12.72
C THR A 617 38.29 13.66 -13.18
N TRP A 618 38.64 13.37 -14.42
CA TRP A 618 38.54 12.06 -15.06
C TRP A 618 39.92 11.41 -15.24
N SER A 619 41.00 12.05 -14.74
CA SER A 619 42.37 11.56 -14.87
C SER A 619 43.09 11.59 -13.52
N ARG A 620 43.72 10.48 -13.13
CA ARG A 620 44.58 10.41 -11.93
C ARG A 620 45.75 11.39 -12.00
N ARG A 621 46.29 11.62 -13.19
CA ARG A 621 47.39 12.59 -13.38
C ARG A 621 46.91 14.02 -13.11
N ASP A 622 45.78 14.40 -13.69
CA ASP A 622 45.17 15.70 -13.43
C ASP A 622 44.74 15.84 -11.96
N ALA A 623 44.33 14.74 -11.32
CA ALA A 623 44.05 14.73 -9.89
C ALA A 623 45.27 15.09 -9.03
N ARG A 624 46.44 14.53 -9.37
CA ARG A 624 47.71 14.84 -8.72
C ARG A 624 48.11 16.30 -8.94
N ASP A 625 47.98 16.79 -10.18
CA ASP A 625 48.31 18.18 -10.52
C ASP A 625 47.38 19.16 -9.77
N LYS A 626 46.07 18.85 -9.71
CA LYS A 626 45.08 19.60 -8.90
C LYS A 626 45.39 19.56 -7.41
N ALA A 627 45.90 18.45 -6.88
CA ALA A 627 46.26 18.36 -5.46
C ALA A 627 47.37 19.34 -5.07
N VAL A 628 48.34 19.59 -5.97
CA VAL A 628 49.37 20.62 -5.77
C VAL A 628 48.74 22.01 -5.70
N VAL A 629 47.83 22.33 -6.63
CA VAL A 629 47.14 23.63 -6.65
C VAL A 629 46.23 23.81 -5.43
N ILE A 630 45.61 22.73 -4.94
CA ILE A 630 44.81 22.74 -3.71
C ILE A 630 45.67 23.07 -2.49
N ALA A 631 46.88 22.52 -2.38
CA ALA A 631 47.79 22.83 -1.28
C ALA A 631 48.19 24.32 -1.28
N ASP A 632 48.44 24.89 -2.47
CA ASP A 632 48.71 26.32 -2.61
C ASP A 632 47.50 27.18 -2.21
N LEU A 633 46.28 26.77 -2.58
CA LEU A 633 45.04 27.45 -2.15
C LEU A 633 44.83 27.39 -0.64
N LEU A 634 45.10 26.24 0.00
CA LEU A 634 45.02 26.12 1.46
C LEU A 634 45.97 27.07 2.17
N ALA A 635 47.22 27.17 1.70
CA ALA A 635 48.20 28.09 2.25
C ALA A 635 47.73 29.54 2.10
N LEU A 636 47.13 29.89 0.96
CA LEU A 636 46.53 31.21 0.72
C LEU A 636 45.42 31.52 1.73
N PHE A 637 44.57 30.54 2.04
CA PHE A 637 43.52 30.62 3.04
C PHE A 637 44.03 30.55 4.49
N GLY A 638 45.34 30.49 4.72
CA GLY A 638 45.93 30.51 6.05
C GLY A 638 45.84 29.17 6.79
N ALA A 639 45.71 28.05 6.07
CA ALA A 639 45.75 26.70 6.62
C ALA A 639 47.06 25.98 6.23
N SER A 640 47.64 25.25 7.18
CA SER A 640 48.80 24.38 6.97
C SER A 640 48.37 22.91 6.78
N PRO A 641 49.26 22.03 6.31
CA PRO A 641 48.97 20.59 6.24
C PRO A 641 48.59 19.95 7.59
N ASP A 642 49.09 20.50 8.71
CA ASP A 642 48.79 20.01 10.06
C ASP A 642 47.37 20.36 10.51
N ASP A 643 46.73 21.34 9.87
CA ASP A 643 45.35 21.75 10.14
C ASP A 643 44.31 20.87 9.42
N THR A 644 44.76 19.86 8.66
CA THR A 644 43.89 19.06 7.78
C THR A 644 43.20 17.89 8.48
N LEU A 645 41.96 17.59 8.06
CA LEU A 645 41.13 16.51 8.58
C LEU A 645 41.16 15.30 7.63
N ALA A 646 41.69 14.17 8.09
CA ALA A 646 42.03 13.02 7.23
C ALA A 646 40.80 12.26 6.68
N ASP A 647 39.75 12.05 7.45
CA ASP A 647 38.44 11.48 7.04
C ASP A 647 37.34 12.56 6.98
N GLY A 648 37.73 13.84 7.02
CA GLY A 648 36.81 14.97 7.02
C GLY A 648 36.08 15.15 8.35
N TYR A 649 34.86 15.70 8.32
CA TYR A 649 34.15 16.07 9.57
C TYR A 649 33.67 14.89 10.41
N VAL A 650 33.68 13.67 9.89
CA VAL A 650 33.31 12.48 10.65
C VAL A 650 34.41 12.08 11.65
N ASP A 651 35.67 12.45 11.40
CA ASP A 651 36.78 12.27 12.36
C ASP A 651 36.61 13.08 13.64
N LEU A 652 35.86 14.18 13.59
CA LEU A 652 35.63 15.03 14.76
C LEU A 652 34.68 14.38 15.77
N ILE A 653 34.12 13.22 15.44
CA ILE A 653 33.09 12.50 16.20
C ILE A 653 33.63 11.14 16.71
N SER A 654 34.73 10.64 16.12
CA SER A 654 35.35 9.35 16.44
C SER A 654 36.31 9.40 17.62
#